data_AF-A0A7M4FPG8-F1
#
_entry.id   AF-A0A7M4FPG8-F1
#
_cell.length_a   1.000
_cell.length_b   1.000
_cell.length_c   1.000
_cell.angle_alpha   90.00
_cell.angle_beta   90.00
_cell.angle_gamma   90.00
#
_symmetry.space_group_name_H-M   'P 1'
#
loop_
_entity.id
_entity.type
_entity.pdbx_description
1 polymer ?
#
loop_
_entity_poly.entity_id
_entity_poly.type
_entity_poly.pdbx_seq_one_letter_code
_entity_poly.pdbx_strand_id
1 'polypeptide(L)'
;MNENSISNVQNPPCVLCQRTDDCPEKYGEKRIYETCNLAVHYYCLLMSSGIWQRGEEDEGFYGFLINDIRKEVNRAAKLKCNICKKKGASIGCVMPKCKRSYHFPCGVQRECIFQFMEDFRSYCWDHRPVQKLPPGESRGSSQCTICLEFVEHLPQYNILKSPCCKNAWFHRDCLQYQALSAGVFFFRCTVCNNKDKFQKEMLRLGIHIPEKDASWELEENAYQDLLQCYEHCDIRRCLCRNGRDYNEPDSEWEIKRCQYCGSRGTHLACSSIQSWEQNWECSECRSIFAKSGNYQNQQKRSLATSEKIEGNGCLDEPSPKCPRQSPGPQHSFLLRQLRMQRKEVSNILNELRLQINAKTTRLNINVDDIWSSALKGFRGRNFNPASTIEINFTNLKGRLKTDTICGSKHDFFQLLMLHLQNSSLFEGSSLKNLSLDSQALKENLYYEAGKMIAVSLVHGGPAPGFFSKTLFNCLVYGPENVKPTVEDVTDVDVAQTIKMIKSSKTLANLKSTISECYDYLTAAGCVRPVMTLYDKNALVNDLLIYQVIKRIISPFESFKQGLKTLGVLEKIQIHPDAFSSILCHKPERLSAELLGDLFTIHCSSHVNNAKGIDYWMGYLQDVELALKRMLNFNVAPVKNSTGEPVWKVLIYDRFGQDIISPLLSVKELRDMGITLHLLLHSDRDPIPDVPAVYFVMPTEENIDRMCQDLRNQLYESYYLNFISAISRSKLEDIANAALGANAVTQVAKVFDQYLNFITLEDDMFLLCNQNKELISYRAISRPDITDTEMETIMDTIVDSLFCFFVTLGAIPIIRCSRGTAAEMVAVKLDKKLRENLRDARNSLFTGDTLGAGQFSFQRPLLVLVDRNIDLATPLHHTWTYQALVHDVLDFHLNRVNLEEPSGMENSPAGARPKKKNKKSYDLTALDKFWQKHKGSPFPEVAESVQQELESYRAQEDEVKRLKSIMGIEGEDDGAISMLSDNTAKLTSAVSSLPELLEKKRLIDLHTNVATAVLEHIKARKLDVYFEYEEKIMSKSTLDKSLLDMISDPDAGTPEDKMRLFLIYYISSTQAPSEIDLEQYKKALTDAGCNLAPLNYIKQWKAYTKMASAPTSYGNTTAKPLGQVFF
;
A
#
# COMPACT_ATOMS: atom_id res chain seq x y z
N MET A 1 -21.77 -60.65 21.02
CA MET A 1 -20.44 -61.11 21.47
C MET A 1 -19.74 -59.91 22.07
N ASN A 2 -19.35 -60.05 23.33
CA ASN A 2 -18.67 -59.06 24.16
C ASN A 2 -17.21 -58.83 23.71
N GLU A 3 -16.71 -57.66 24.14
CA GLU A 3 -15.32 -57.31 24.48
C GLU A 3 -14.28 -57.15 23.36
N ASN A 4 -13.90 -55.89 23.09
CA ASN A 4 -12.60 -55.40 23.59
C ASN A 4 -12.54 -53.88 23.72
N SER A 5 -12.14 -53.46 24.92
CA SER A 5 -12.01 -52.11 25.45
C SER A 5 -10.92 -51.26 24.76
N ILE A 6 -11.28 -50.06 24.31
CA ILE A 6 -10.29 -48.99 24.10
C ILE A 6 -10.05 -48.33 25.46
N SER A 7 -8.89 -48.62 26.03
CA SER A 7 -8.38 -48.10 27.29
C SER A 7 -8.26 -46.57 27.29
N ASN A 8 -8.78 -45.94 28.34
CA ASN A 8 -8.43 -44.57 28.74
C ASN A 8 -6.90 -44.40 28.77
N VAL A 9 -6.33 -43.57 27.88
CA VAL A 9 -4.94 -43.11 28.02
C VAL A 9 -4.89 -42.13 29.20
N GLN A 10 -4.41 -42.60 30.35
CA GLN A 10 -4.15 -41.76 31.52
C GLN A 10 -3.05 -40.75 31.16
N ASN A 11 -3.31 -39.45 31.29
CA ASN A 11 -2.28 -38.41 31.15
C ASN A 11 -1.38 -38.43 32.41
N PRO A 12 -0.14 -38.96 32.34
CA PRO A 12 0.69 -39.19 33.52
C PRO A 12 1.14 -37.86 34.17
N PRO A 13 1.24 -37.79 35.52
CA PRO A 13 1.71 -36.59 36.20
C PRO A 13 3.20 -36.35 35.94
N CYS A 14 3.59 -35.09 35.84
CA CYS A 14 4.99 -34.69 35.75
C CYS A 14 5.76 -35.17 36.99
N VAL A 15 6.87 -35.88 36.80
CA VAL A 15 7.62 -36.52 37.90
C VAL A 15 8.25 -35.53 38.89
N LEU A 16 8.48 -34.27 38.45
CA LEU A 16 9.03 -33.22 39.30
C LEU A 16 7.94 -32.46 40.05
N CYS A 17 6.91 -31.95 39.37
CA CYS A 17 5.88 -31.10 39.99
C CYS A 17 4.61 -31.86 40.44
N GLN A 18 4.47 -33.12 40.04
CA GLN A 18 3.35 -34.01 40.35
C GLN A 18 2.00 -33.52 39.83
N ARG A 19 1.99 -32.65 38.81
CA ARG A 19 0.78 -32.17 38.15
C ARG A 19 0.58 -32.84 36.80
N THR A 20 -0.68 -33.01 36.42
CA THR A 20 -1.09 -33.59 35.14
C THR A 20 -1.36 -32.54 34.07
N ASP A 21 -1.44 -31.25 34.44
CA ASP A 21 -1.71 -30.13 33.54
C ASP A 21 -0.69 -30.06 32.38
N ASP A 22 -1.16 -29.76 31.18
CA ASP A 22 -0.33 -29.55 30.00
C ASP A 22 -0.64 -28.17 29.43
N CYS A 23 0.15 -27.17 29.85
CA CYS A 23 -0.01 -25.78 29.46
C CYS A 23 1.39 -25.27 29.08
N PRO A 24 1.78 -25.40 27.80
CA PRO A 24 3.11 -25.05 27.32
C PRO A 24 3.52 -23.61 27.63
N GLU A 25 2.56 -22.67 27.66
CA GLU A 25 2.82 -21.25 27.94
C GLU A 25 3.21 -21.02 29.41
N LYS A 26 2.73 -21.87 30.32
CA LYS A 26 2.96 -21.72 31.78
C LYS A 26 4.08 -22.59 32.29
N TYR A 27 4.26 -23.81 31.76
CA TYR A 27 5.19 -24.79 32.31
C TYR A 27 6.20 -25.33 31.28
N GLY A 28 6.13 -24.84 30.04
CA GLY A 28 6.86 -25.40 28.91
C GLY A 28 6.24 -26.71 28.43
N GLU A 29 6.67 -27.17 27.25
CA GLU A 29 6.17 -28.41 26.64
C GLU A 29 6.29 -29.59 27.61
N LYS A 30 5.22 -30.39 27.72
CA LYS A 30 5.21 -31.63 28.48
C LYS A 30 5.53 -32.78 27.55
N ARG A 31 6.58 -33.55 27.86
CA ARG A 31 6.88 -34.79 27.12
C ARG A 31 6.70 -36.03 27.97
N ILE A 32 6.27 -37.09 27.31
CA ILE A 32 5.96 -38.41 27.88
C ILE A 32 6.82 -39.45 27.17
N TYR A 33 7.60 -40.20 27.95
CA TYR A 33 8.40 -41.32 27.47
C TYR A 33 7.81 -42.62 28.03
N GLU A 34 7.02 -43.30 27.20
CA GLU A 34 6.30 -44.52 27.58
C GLU A 34 7.25 -45.67 27.93
N THR A 35 8.35 -45.82 27.18
CA THR A 35 9.37 -46.86 27.40
C THR A 35 10.09 -46.77 28.74
N CYS A 36 10.09 -45.59 29.36
CA CYS A 36 10.78 -45.30 30.62
C CYS A 36 9.82 -44.87 31.75
N ASN A 37 8.51 -44.89 31.50
CA ASN A 37 7.42 -44.41 32.37
C ASN A 37 7.73 -43.04 33.00
N LEU A 38 8.12 -42.07 32.17
CA LEU A 38 8.59 -40.75 32.62
C LEU A 38 7.80 -39.65 31.90
N ALA A 39 7.18 -38.74 32.66
CA ALA A 39 6.57 -37.53 32.12
C ALA A 39 7.15 -36.30 32.82
N VAL A 40 7.54 -35.26 32.08
CA VAL A 40 8.16 -34.06 32.67
C VAL A 40 7.81 -32.81 31.86
N HIS A 41 7.62 -31.69 32.56
CA HIS A 41 7.47 -30.37 31.96
C HIS A 41 8.83 -29.73 31.69
N TYR A 42 8.98 -29.07 30.54
CA TYR A 42 10.23 -28.44 30.13
C TYR A 42 10.78 -27.45 31.17
N TYR A 43 9.98 -26.50 31.67
CA TYR A 43 10.49 -25.53 32.65
C TYR A 43 10.70 -26.13 34.04
N CYS A 44 9.99 -27.22 34.39
CA CYS A 44 10.31 -27.95 35.62
C CYS A 44 11.71 -28.55 35.55
N LEU A 45 12.11 -29.04 34.38
CA LEU A 45 13.42 -29.62 34.18
C LEU A 45 14.51 -28.55 34.03
N LEU A 46 14.30 -27.59 33.13
CA LEU A 46 15.25 -26.52 32.79
C LEU A 46 15.69 -25.72 34.01
N MET A 47 14.76 -25.44 34.94
CA MET A 47 15.06 -24.65 36.15
C MET A 47 15.54 -25.49 37.35
N SER A 48 15.67 -26.82 37.20
CA SER A 48 16.08 -27.70 38.30
C SER A 48 17.54 -27.52 38.69
N SER A 49 17.83 -27.31 39.97
CA SER A 49 19.16 -26.87 40.42
C SER A 49 20.24 -27.95 40.43
N GLY A 50 19.92 -29.20 40.11
CA GLY A 50 20.84 -30.35 40.21
C GLY A 50 21.06 -31.11 38.92
N ILE A 51 20.65 -30.56 37.78
CA ILE A 51 20.77 -31.18 36.46
C ILE A 51 21.50 -30.26 35.48
N TRP A 52 22.24 -30.87 34.55
CA TRP A 52 22.99 -30.19 33.50
C TRP A 52 22.66 -30.83 32.15
N GLN A 53 22.51 -30.02 31.11
CA GLN A 53 22.32 -30.46 29.74
C GLN A 53 23.69 -30.87 29.18
N ARG A 54 23.92 -32.17 28.98
CA ARG A 54 25.23 -32.73 28.56
C ARG A 54 25.16 -33.58 27.30
N GLY A 55 23.96 -33.93 26.85
CA GLY A 55 23.75 -34.58 25.55
C GLY A 55 23.56 -33.56 24.45
N GLU A 56 23.64 -34.04 23.21
CA GLU A 56 23.32 -33.26 22.00
C GLU A 56 21.82 -32.92 21.94
N GLU A 57 21.42 -31.95 21.10
CA GLU A 57 20.04 -31.42 21.07
C GLU A 57 18.95 -32.48 20.79
N ASP A 58 19.29 -33.53 20.03
CA ASP A 58 18.43 -34.66 19.68
C ASP A 58 18.48 -35.82 20.69
N GLU A 59 19.40 -35.79 21.66
CA GLU A 59 19.53 -36.82 22.68
C GLU A 59 18.69 -36.52 23.94
N GLY A 60 17.97 -37.54 24.42
CA GLY A 60 17.16 -37.43 25.63
C GLY A 60 16.00 -36.45 25.47
N PHE A 61 15.90 -35.46 26.35
CA PHE A 61 14.89 -34.39 26.26
C PHE A 61 15.59 -33.05 26.08
N TYR A 62 15.75 -32.59 24.84
CA TYR A 62 16.57 -31.41 24.49
C TYR A 62 17.95 -31.48 25.16
N GLY A 63 18.74 -32.53 24.94
CA GLY A 63 20.08 -32.69 25.55
C GLY A 63 20.11 -33.05 27.06
N PHE A 64 18.95 -33.17 27.73
CA PHE A 64 18.87 -33.73 29.07
C PHE A 64 18.75 -35.25 29.02
N LEU A 65 19.82 -35.96 29.41
CA LEU A 65 19.86 -37.43 29.41
C LEU A 65 18.90 -38.03 30.44
N ILE A 66 18.13 -39.05 30.03
CA ILE A 66 17.09 -39.71 30.86
C ILE A 66 17.64 -40.17 32.22
N ASN A 67 18.88 -40.68 32.27
CA ASN A 67 19.52 -41.11 33.51
C ASN A 67 19.78 -39.95 34.48
N ASP A 68 20.11 -38.77 33.97
CA ASP A 68 20.34 -37.58 34.79
C ASP A 68 19.02 -36.96 35.25
N ILE A 69 17.97 -37.02 34.43
CA ILE A 69 16.60 -36.68 34.85
C ILE A 69 16.17 -37.56 36.05
N ARG A 70 16.43 -38.87 36.00
CA ARG A 70 16.12 -39.78 37.12
C ARG A 70 16.91 -39.46 38.39
N LYS A 71 18.21 -39.14 38.27
CA LYS A 71 19.03 -38.71 39.42
C LYS A 71 18.48 -37.43 40.03
N GLU A 72 18.07 -36.48 39.21
CA GLU A 72 17.50 -35.22 39.67
C GLU A 72 16.15 -35.42 40.37
N VAL A 73 15.27 -36.28 39.84
CA VAL A 73 14.02 -36.68 40.51
C VAL A 73 14.32 -37.30 41.88
N ASN A 74 15.31 -38.18 41.99
CA ASN A 74 15.71 -38.80 43.26
C ASN A 74 16.27 -37.79 44.27
N ARG A 75 17.01 -36.77 43.80
CA ARG A 75 17.49 -35.66 44.64
C ARG A 75 16.32 -34.81 45.11
N ALA A 76 15.46 -34.38 44.19
CA ALA A 76 14.30 -33.55 44.46
C ALA A 76 13.28 -34.23 45.41
N ALA A 77 13.15 -35.55 45.35
CA ALA A 77 12.29 -36.32 46.25
C ALA A 77 12.67 -36.18 47.74
N LYS A 78 13.93 -35.84 48.05
CA LYS A 78 14.41 -35.58 49.42
C LYS A 78 14.10 -34.15 49.88
N LEU A 79 13.73 -33.26 48.97
CA LEU A 79 13.47 -31.85 49.23
C LEU A 79 11.97 -31.57 49.33
N LYS A 80 11.59 -30.77 50.34
CA LYS A 80 10.20 -30.42 50.63
C LYS A 80 9.93 -29.00 50.15
N CYS A 81 8.91 -28.82 49.31
CA CYS A 81 8.51 -27.50 48.81
C CYS A 81 8.11 -26.59 49.97
N ASN A 82 8.71 -25.41 50.04
CA ASN A 82 8.39 -24.44 51.08
C ASN A 82 6.98 -23.83 50.95
N ILE A 83 6.30 -24.02 49.81
CA ILE A 83 4.96 -23.50 49.49
C ILE A 83 3.90 -24.57 49.78
N CYS A 84 3.87 -25.66 48.99
CA CYS A 84 2.84 -26.70 49.11
C CYS A 84 3.15 -27.79 50.14
N LYS A 85 4.36 -27.77 50.73
CA LYS A 85 4.85 -28.75 51.72
C LYS A 85 4.94 -30.21 51.20
N LYS A 86 4.76 -30.47 49.90
CA LYS A 86 4.98 -31.80 49.29
C LYS A 86 6.46 -32.00 48.91
N LYS A 87 6.88 -33.26 48.76
CA LYS A 87 8.24 -33.64 48.29
C LYS A 87 8.39 -33.39 46.78
N GLY A 88 9.62 -33.40 46.25
CA GLY A 88 9.90 -33.22 44.81
C GLY A 88 10.32 -31.79 44.43
N ALA A 89 10.67 -30.94 45.40
CA ALA A 89 11.01 -29.54 45.14
C ALA A 89 12.42 -29.39 44.55
N SER A 90 12.55 -29.48 43.23
CA SER A 90 13.83 -29.49 42.50
C SER A 90 14.53 -28.13 42.41
N ILE A 91 13.80 -27.02 42.59
CA ILE A 91 14.33 -25.67 42.36
C ILE A 91 14.64 -24.99 43.68
N GLY A 92 15.88 -24.53 43.86
CA GLY A 92 16.33 -23.74 45.00
C GLY A 92 16.44 -22.25 44.70
N CYS A 93 16.30 -21.41 45.73
CA CYS A 93 16.65 -20.00 45.62
C CYS A 93 18.18 -19.82 45.53
N VAL A 94 18.64 -19.04 44.56
CA VAL A 94 20.08 -18.78 44.31
C VAL A 94 20.79 -18.00 45.43
N MET A 95 20.04 -17.32 46.31
CA MET A 95 20.64 -16.53 47.38
C MET A 95 21.36 -17.43 48.39
N PRO A 96 22.68 -17.22 48.66
CA PRO A 96 23.51 -18.16 49.44
C PRO A 96 22.97 -18.54 50.83
N LYS A 97 22.25 -17.63 51.49
CA LYS A 97 21.67 -17.84 52.83
C LYS A 97 20.22 -18.37 52.80
N CYS A 98 19.63 -18.52 51.62
CA CYS A 98 18.25 -18.96 51.45
C CYS A 98 18.18 -20.47 51.22
N LYS A 99 17.61 -21.22 52.17
CA LYS A 99 17.42 -22.68 52.04
C LYS A 99 16.06 -23.07 51.45
N ARG A 100 15.37 -22.15 50.78
CA ARG A 100 14.04 -22.41 50.24
C ARG A 100 14.14 -23.17 48.92
N SER A 101 13.38 -24.25 48.83
CA SER A 101 13.14 -24.98 47.59
C SER A 101 11.65 -25.07 47.27
N TYR A 102 11.32 -25.14 45.99
CA TYR A 102 9.94 -25.18 45.51
C TYR A 102 9.84 -25.90 44.17
N HIS A 103 8.63 -26.37 43.85
CA HIS A 103 8.29 -26.81 42.49
C HIS A 103 8.16 -25.58 41.60
N PHE A 104 8.45 -25.71 40.30
CA PHE A 104 8.27 -24.62 39.33
C PHE A 104 6.84 -24.06 39.37
N PRO A 105 5.75 -24.86 39.28
CA PRO A 105 4.39 -24.32 39.31
C PRO A 105 4.02 -23.67 40.64
N CYS A 106 4.54 -24.18 41.75
CA CYS A 106 4.35 -23.57 43.06
C CYS A 106 5.07 -22.22 43.14
N GLY A 107 6.30 -22.14 42.61
CA GLY A 107 7.06 -20.90 42.55
C GLY A 107 6.36 -19.84 41.72
N VAL A 108 5.85 -20.18 40.53
CA VAL A 108 5.04 -19.26 39.70
C VAL A 108 3.81 -18.76 40.46
N GLN A 109 3.08 -19.66 41.12
CA GLN A 109 1.90 -19.29 41.95
C GLN A 109 2.25 -18.41 43.15
N ARG A 110 3.49 -18.47 43.63
CA ARG A 110 3.99 -17.66 44.75
C ARG A 110 4.88 -16.52 44.26
N GLU A 111 4.82 -16.16 42.98
CA GLU A 111 5.52 -15.01 42.41
C GLU A 111 7.07 -15.08 42.54
N CYS A 112 7.63 -16.29 42.49
CA CYS A 112 9.07 -16.47 42.31
C CYS A 112 9.50 -16.03 40.90
N ILE A 113 10.75 -15.58 40.76
CA ILE A 113 11.34 -15.23 39.45
C ILE A 113 12.32 -16.32 39.03
N PHE A 114 12.17 -16.76 37.77
CA PHE A 114 13.01 -17.73 37.08
C PHE A 114 13.66 -17.00 35.91
N GLN A 115 14.99 -16.84 35.92
CA GLN A 115 15.72 -16.17 34.84
C GLN A 115 16.13 -17.20 33.79
N PHE A 116 15.67 -17.02 32.55
CA PHE A 116 15.99 -17.88 31.41
C PHE A 116 17.22 -17.36 30.66
N MET A 117 18.26 -16.99 31.40
CA MET A 117 19.51 -16.43 30.90
C MET A 117 20.66 -16.91 31.78
N GLU A 118 21.86 -17.00 31.19
CA GLU A 118 23.11 -17.37 31.89
C GLU A 118 22.92 -18.66 32.73
N ASP A 119 23.16 -18.59 34.06
CA ASP A 119 23.15 -19.73 34.98
C ASP A 119 21.73 -20.17 35.45
N PHE A 120 20.66 -19.82 34.72
CA PHE A 120 19.27 -20.15 35.05
C PHE A 120 18.85 -19.82 36.50
N ARG A 121 19.22 -18.63 36.98
CA ARG A 121 19.05 -18.25 38.38
C ARG A 121 17.58 -18.17 38.79
N SER A 122 17.26 -18.79 39.91
CA SER A 122 15.90 -18.82 40.49
C SER A 122 15.85 -18.11 41.83
N TYR A 123 14.86 -17.23 42.03
CA TYR A 123 14.72 -16.42 43.24
C TYR A 123 13.37 -16.70 43.92
N CYS A 124 13.38 -16.94 45.23
CA CYS A 124 12.14 -17.07 45.98
C CYS A 124 11.42 -15.72 46.08
N TRP A 125 10.15 -15.74 46.48
CA TRP A 125 9.33 -14.54 46.63
C TRP A 125 9.99 -13.41 47.47
N ASP A 126 10.80 -13.71 48.48
CA ASP A 126 11.49 -12.65 49.26
C ASP A 126 12.79 -12.12 48.61
N HIS A 127 13.38 -12.87 47.69
CA HIS A 127 14.68 -12.56 47.09
C HIS A 127 14.58 -12.21 45.60
N ARG A 128 13.36 -12.15 45.05
CA ARG A 128 13.14 -11.85 43.64
C ARG A 128 13.65 -10.44 43.29
N PRO A 129 14.24 -10.24 42.10
CA PRO A 129 14.55 -8.91 41.63
C PRO A 129 13.27 -8.09 41.48
N VAL A 130 13.36 -6.79 41.81
CA VAL A 130 12.27 -5.82 41.66
C VAL A 130 12.80 -4.58 40.95
N GLN A 131 11.92 -3.90 40.21
CA GLN A 131 12.25 -2.62 39.59
C GLN A 131 12.15 -1.50 40.63
N LYS A 132 13.17 -0.66 40.71
CA LYS A 132 13.20 0.49 41.63
C LYS A 132 12.75 1.75 40.89
N LEU A 133 11.75 2.45 41.43
CA LEU A 133 11.35 3.76 40.90
C LEU A 133 12.19 4.88 41.52
N PRO A 134 12.50 5.95 40.77
CA PRO A 134 13.10 7.16 41.32
C PRO A 134 12.19 7.82 42.38
N PRO A 135 12.74 8.43 43.45
CA PRO A 135 11.94 9.16 44.43
C PRO A 135 11.22 10.35 43.77
N GLY A 136 9.89 10.42 43.86
CA GLY A 136 9.09 11.55 43.36
C GLY A 136 8.18 11.25 42.16
N GLU A 137 8.18 10.04 41.59
CA GLU A 137 7.17 9.65 40.59
C GLU A 137 5.79 9.43 41.28
N SER A 138 4.78 10.17 40.85
CA SER A 138 3.41 10.10 41.36
C SER A 138 2.73 8.77 41.01
N ARG A 139 1.97 8.19 41.95
CA ARG A 139 1.12 7.00 41.71
C ARG A 139 0.03 7.34 40.68
N GLY A 140 0.26 6.97 39.43
CA GLY A 140 -0.73 7.02 38.35
C GLY A 140 -1.23 5.64 37.97
N SER A 141 -2.13 5.59 36.99
CA SER A 141 -2.42 4.40 36.21
C SER A 141 -2.31 4.76 34.73
N SER A 142 -1.84 3.81 33.92
CA SER A 142 -1.84 3.93 32.46
C SER A 142 -2.38 2.65 31.85
N GLN A 143 -2.55 2.60 30.54
CA GLN A 143 -2.87 1.36 29.85
C GLN A 143 -1.60 0.55 29.60
N CYS A 144 -1.73 -0.77 29.69
CA CYS A 144 -0.75 -1.71 29.19
C CYS A 144 -0.65 -1.54 27.68
N THR A 145 0.53 -1.30 27.13
CA THR A 145 0.67 -1.01 25.70
C THR A 145 0.54 -2.25 24.80
N ILE A 146 0.28 -3.42 25.38
CA ILE A 146 0.03 -4.68 24.64
C ILE A 146 -1.48 -4.99 24.60
N CYS A 147 -2.16 -5.02 25.74
CA CYS A 147 -3.60 -5.37 25.80
C CYS A 147 -4.53 -4.15 25.96
N LEU A 148 -3.99 -2.95 26.17
CA LEU A 148 -4.71 -1.69 26.40
C LEU A 148 -5.58 -1.66 27.68
N GLU A 149 -5.50 -2.68 28.54
CA GLU A 149 -6.14 -2.69 29.87
C GLU A 149 -5.33 -1.87 30.88
N PHE A 150 -5.97 -1.38 31.95
CA PHE A 150 -5.31 -0.55 32.95
C PHE A 150 -4.24 -1.30 33.77
N VAL A 151 -3.13 -0.61 34.01
CA VAL A 151 -2.03 -0.99 34.89
C VAL A 151 -1.74 0.15 35.85
N GLU A 152 -1.63 -0.18 37.13
CA GLU A 152 -1.19 0.77 38.15
C GLU A 152 0.32 1.02 38.01
N HIS A 153 0.78 2.26 38.23
CA HIS A 153 2.20 2.63 38.21
C HIS A 153 2.90 2.17 39.49
N LEU A 154 2.81 0.88 39.76
CA LEU A 154 3.44 0.23 40.89
C LEU A 154 4.14 -1.04 40.38
N PRO A 155 5.48 -1.06 40.32
CA PRO A 155 6.19 -2.25 39.89
C PRO A 155 5.92 -3.39 40.87
N GLN A 156 5.25 -4.41 40.39
CA GLN A 156 4.89 -5.63 41.13
C GLN A 156 5.25 -6.84 40.28
N TYR A 157 5.08 -8.06 40.80
CA TYR A 157 5.37 -9.26 40.02
C TYR A 157 4.59 -9.29 38.69
N ASN A 158 3.30 -8.91 38.74
CA ASN A 158 2.40 -8.91 37.58
C ASN A 158 2.47 -7.63 36.74
N ILE A 159 3.19 -6.58 37.18
CA ILE A 159 3.22 -5.26 36.52
C ILE A 159 4.67 -4.79 36.38
N LEU A 160 5.12 -4.67 35.14
CA LEU A 160 6.49 -4.29 34.79
C LEU A 160 6.52 -2.95 34.06
N LYS A 161 7.53 -2.12 34.35
CA LYS A 161 7.80 -0.84 33.67
C LYS A 161 8.86 -1.04 32.59
N SER A 162 8.73 -0.32 31.48
CA SER A 162 9.79 -0.26 30.46
C SER A 162 11.06 0.39 31.02
N PRO A 163 12.26 -0.19 30.81
CA PRO A 163 13.53 0.45 31.13
C PRO A 163 13.91 1.60 30.18
N CYS A 164 13.31 1.68 28.99
CA CYS A 164 13.66 2.65 27.96
C CYS A 164 12.61 3.75 27.76
N CYS A 165 11.39 3.60 28.30
CA CYS A 165 10.31 4.58 28.17
C CYS A 165 9.67 4.90 29.52
N LYS A 166 9.63 6.18 29.91
CA LYS A 166 9.19 6.61 31.25
C LYS A 166 7.73 6.24 31.57
N ASN A 167 6.84 6.24 30.58
CA ASN A 167 5.39 6.07 30.76
C ASN A 167 4.84 4.73 30.23
N ALA A 168 5.71 3.77 29.90
CA ALA A 168 5.29 2.48 29.36
C ALA A 168 5.29 1.41 30.46
N TRP A 169 4.14 0.78 30.65
CA TRP A 169 3.86 -0.20 31.69
C TRP A 169 3.15 -1.40 31.07
N PHE A 170 3.33 -2.59 31.64
CA PHE A 170 2.84 -3.84 31.04
C PHE A 170 2.39 -4.83 32.09
N HIS A 171 1.37 -5.63 31.77
CA HIS A 171 1.13 -6.88 32.48
C HIS A 171 2.24 -7.88 32.14
N ARG A 172 2.70 -8.61 33.14
CA ARG A 172 3.72 -9.66 32.98
C ARG A 172 3.28 -10.72 31.96
N ASP A 173 2.02 -11.14 32.02
CA ASP A 173 1.48 -12.16 31.13
C ASP A 173 1.42 -11.67 29.67
N CYS A 174 1.10 -10.39 29.45
CA CYS A 174 1.13 -9.78 28.12
C CYS A 174 2.54 -9.76 27.53
N LEU A 175 3.55 -9.40 28.34
CA LEU A 175 4.95 -9.44 27.92
C LEU A 175 5.41 -10.87 27.65
N GLN A 176 4.99 -11.83 28.46
CA GLN A 176 5.34 -13.24 28.27
C GLN A 176 4.74 -13.80 26.98
N TYR A 177 3.48 -13.47 26.68
CA TYR A 177 2.84 -13.84 25.42
C TYR A 177 3.54 -13.18 24.23
N GLN A 178 3.80 -11.88 24.32
CA GLN A 178 4.51 -11.15 23.27
C GLN A 178 5.90 -11.74 23.02
N ALA A 179 6.65 -12.10 24.06
CA ALA A 179 7.96 -12.74 23.92
C ALA A 179 7.87 -14.13 23.27
N LEU A 180 6.88 -14.94 23.65
CA LEU A 180 6.64 -16.27 23.07
C LEU A 180 6.20 -16.20 21.59
N SER A 181 5.49 -15.14 21.20
CA SER A 181 5.08 -14.92 19.82
C SER A 181 6.19 -14.29 18.98
N ALA A 182 6.92 -13.33 19.52
CA ALA A 182 7.92 -12.56 18.77
C ALA A 182 9.29 -13.24 18.66
N GLY A 183 9.62 -14.15 19.58
CA GLY A 183 10.97 -14.71 19.68
C GLY A 183 12.04 -13.65 19.99
N VAL A 184 13.28 -14.11 20.14
CA VAL A 184 14.41 -13.23 20.50
C VAL A 184 14.73 -12.17 19.45
N PHE A 185 14.39 -12.41 18.19
CA PHE A 185 14.69 -11.47 17.11
C PHE A 185 13.77 -10.25 17.12
N PHE A 186 12.48 -10.43 17.37
CA PHE A 186 11.47 -9.36 17.24
C PHE A 186 10.90 -8.84 18.55
N PHE A 187 11.19 -9.45 19.70
CA PHE A 187 10.72 -8.96 21.00
C PHE A 187 11.43 -7.66 21.42
N ARG A 188 10.72 -6.53 21.40
CA ARG A 188 11.25 -5.18 21.65
C ARG A 188 10.21 -4.28 22.32
N CYS A 189 10.65 -3.16 22.87
CA CYS A 189 9.71 -2.23 23.51
C CYS A 189 8.66 -1.74 22.49
N THR A 190 7.38 -1.91 22.79
CA THR A 190 6.27 -1.53 21.90
C THR A 190 6.13 -0.01 21.68
N VAL A 191 6.87 0.79 22.44
CA VAL A 191 6.80 2.26 22.39
C VAL A 191 7.96 2.88 21.61
N CYS A 192 9.20 2.46 21.86
CA CYS A 192 10.39 3.06 21.22
C CYS A 192 11.22 2.10 20.38
N ASN A 193 10.77 0.84 20.23
CA ASN A 193 11.45 -0.20 19.45
C ASN A 193 12.85 -0.60 19.97
N ASN A 194 13.29 -0.11 21.14
CA ASN A 194 14.59 -0.46 21.71
C ASN A 194 14.60 -1.94 22.13
N LYS A 195 15.53 -2.71 21.55
CA LYS A 195 15.71 -4.14 21.82
C LYS A 195 16.62 -4.37 23.04
N ASP A 196 17.83 -3.81 23.03
CA ASP A 196 18.90 -4.19 23.96
C ASP A 196 18.59 -3.91 25.43
N LYS A 197 18.11 -2.70 25.76
CA LYS A 197 17.76 -2.36 27.16
C LYS A 197 16.51 -3.10 27.60
N PHE A 198 15.55 -3.25 26.69
CA PHE A 198 14.25 -3.85 26.97
C PHE A 198 14.38 -5.35 27.25
N GLN A 199 14.98 -6.11 26.33
CA GLN A 199 15.16 -7.55 26.49
C GLN A 199 15.98 -7.89 27.74
N LYS A 200 17.09 -7.16 27.98
CA LYS A 200 17.95 -7.38 29.15
C LYS A 200 17.18 -7.26 30.46
N GLU A 201 16.33 -6.23 30.60
CA GLU A 201 15.52 -6.05 31.82
C GLU A 201 14.39 -7.07 31.90
N MET A 202 13.73 -7.41 30.79
CA MET A 202 12.65 -8.40 30.78
C MET A 202 13.16 -9.81 31.14
N LEU A 203 14.32 -10.22 30.62
CA LEU A 203 15.00 -11.47 31.00
C LEU A 203 15.39 -11.48 32.48
N ARG A 204 15.96 -10.37 32.98
CA ARG A 204 16.29 -10.20 34.40
C ARG A 204 15.05 -10.35 35.29
N LEU A 205 13.89 -9.90 34.83
CA LEU A 205 12.63 -10.00 35.57
C LEU A 205 11.91 -11.34 35.36
N GLY A 206 12.48 -12.25 34.57
CA GLY A 206 12.00 -13.62 34.36
C GLY A 206 10.91 -13.77 33.29
N ILE A 207 10.93 -12.91 32.26
CA ILE A 207 10.20 -13.15 31.01
C ILE A 207 11.04 -14.10 30.15
N HIS A 208 10.48 -15.23 29.75
CA HIS A 208 11.14 -16.18 28.85
C HIS A 208 11.04 -15.67 27.40
N ILE A 209 12.19 -15.53 26.74
CA ILE A 209 12.29 -15.14 25.33
C ILE A 209 12.94 -16.30 24.57
N PRO A 210 12.18 -17.11 23.82
CA PRO A 210 12.72 -18.25 23.10
C PRO A 210 13.54 -17.84 21.86
N GLU A 211 14.59 -18.60 21.57
CA GLU A 211 15.34 -18.53 20.31
C GLU A 211 14.58 -19.32 19.23
N LYS A 212 13.55 -18.69 18.66
CA LYS A 212 12.74 -19.23 17.55
C LYS A 212 12.26 -18.09 16.67
N ASP A 213 11.89 -18.42 15.43
CA ASP A 213 11.22 -17.48 14.52
C ASP A 213 9.90 -16.99 15.11
N ALA A 214 9.48 -15.79 14.72
CA ALA A 214 8.24 -15.25 15.26
C ALA A 214 7.06 -16.10 14.78
N SER A 215 6.07 -16.32 15.65
CA SER A 215 4.93 -17.19 15.35
C SER A 215 4.15 -16.71 14.12
N TRP A 216 4.13 -15.40 13.86
CA TRP A 216 3.50 -14.80 12.67
C TRP A 216 4.31 -14.97 11.36
N GLU A 217 5.54 -15.45 11.42
CA GLU A 217 6.33 -15.88 10.25
C GLU A 217 6.07 -17.35 9.90
N LEU A 218 5.49 -18.12 10.83
CA LEU A 218 5.18 -19.55 10.68
C LEU A 218 3.67 -19.83 10.53
N GLU A 219 2.82 -18.83 10.77
CA GLU A 219 1.36 -18.90 10.59
C GLU A 219 0.93 -18.28 9.25
N GLU A 220 0.25 -19.06 8.40
CA GLU A 220 -0.36 -18.54 7.16
C GLU A 220 -1.43 -17.48 7.49
N ASN A 221 -1.25 -16.25 6.98
CA ASN A 221 -2.16 -15.09 7.08
C ASN A 221 -2.14 -14.25 8.38
N ALA A 222 -1.03 -14.20 9.10
CA ALA A 222 -0.89 -13.53 10.42
C ALA A 222 -1.20 -12.01 10.53
N TYR A 223 -1.66 -11.32 9.47
CA TYR A 223 -1.86 -9.86 9.46
C TYR A 223 -3.32 -9.42 9.23
N GLN A 224 -4.27 -10.35 9.22
CA GLN A 224 -5.66 -10.10 8.82
C GLN A 224 -6.45 -9.16 9.76
N ASP A 225 -6.06 -9.09 11.05
CA ASP A 225 -6.75 -8.27 12.06
C ASP A 225 -6.43 -6.75 11.96
N LEU A 226 -5.40 -6.37 11.20
CA LEU A 226 -5.04 -4.96 10.96
C LEU A 226 -5.99 -4.24 9.96
N LEU A 227 -7.01 -4.95 9.45
CA LEU A 227 -7.92 -4.48 8.40
C LEU A 227 -9.36 -4.16 8.89
N GLN A 228 -9.64 -4.18 10.20
CA GLN A 228 -10.97 -3.85 10.74
C GLN A 228 -11.12 -2.38 11.18
N CYS A 229 -12.24 -1.74 10.81
CA CYS A 229 -12.59 -0.38 11.20
C CYS A 229 -13.31 -0.32 12.57
N TYR A 230 -13.08 0.76 13.33
CA TYR A 230 -13.62 0.97 14.68
C TYR A 230 -15.04 1.56 14.64
N GLU A 231 -16.01 0.89 15.28
CA GLU A 231 -17.46 1.18 15.15
C GLU A 231 -18.15 1.40 16.52
N HIS A 232 -17.50 2.08 17.47
CA HIS A 232 -18.08 2.39 18.79
C HIS A 232 -18.20 3.90 19.05
N CYS A 233 -19.32 4.34 19.64
CA CYS A 233 -19.57 5.73 20.03
C CYS A 233 -19.10 6.01 21.47
N ASP A 234 -17.96 6.69 21.57
CA ASP A 234 -17.21 6.97 22.79
C ASP A 234 -17.62 8.26 23.52
N ILE A 235 -18.60 9.00 23.01
CA ILE A 235 -19.03 10.27 23.59
C ILE A 235 -19.69 10.06 24.96
N ARG A 236 -19.42 10.92 25.95
CA ARG A 236 -19.86 10.68 27.34
C ARG A 236 -21.36 10.37 27.47
N ARG A 237 -22.21 11.06 26.71
CA ARG A 237 -23.65 10.81 26.66
C ARG A 237 -24.06 10.48 25.22
N CYS A 238 -24.14 9.18 24.92
CA CYS A 238 -24.68 8.71 23.66
C CYS A 238 -26.19 8.98 23.62
N LEU A 239 -26.63 9.66 22.56
CA LEU A 239 -28.03 9.95 22.26
C LEU A 239 -28.71 8.80 21.50
N CYS A 240 -27.94 7.83 21.01
CA CYS A 240 -28.45 6.69 20.26
C CYS A 240 -29.21 5.75 21.19
N ARG A 241 -30.50 5.57 20.91
CA ARG A 241 -31.37 4.65 21.67
C ARG A 241 -31.02 3.17 21.43
N ASN A 242 -30.28 2.88 20.35
CA ASN A 242 -29.88 1.53 19.96
C ASN A 242 -28.51 1.12 20.52
N GLY A 243 -27.88 1.98 21.31
CA GLY A 243 -26.60 1.70 21.97
C GLY A 243 -25.40 2.30 21.23
N ARG A 244 -24.22 2.15 21.83
CA ARG A 244 -23.01 2.85 21.41
C ARG A 244 -22.31 2.21 20.21
N ASP A 245 -22.42 0.90 20.05
CA ASP A 245 -21.87 0.12 18.93
C ASP A 245 -22.77 0.13 17.69
N TYR A 246 -23.89 0.84 17.74
CA TYR A 246 -24.84 0.91 16.65
C TYR A 246 -24.31 1.86 15.57
N ASN A 247 -23.72 1.34 14.51
CA ASN A 247 -23.24 2.12 13.38
C ASN A 247 -24.22 1.97 12.21
N GLU A 248 -24.91 3.03 11.84
CA GLU A 248 -25.85 3.03 10.71
C GLU A 248 -25.37 4.03 9.65
N PRO A 249 -24.73 3.55 8.57
CA PRO A 249 -24.25 4.38 7.46
C PRO A 249 -25.35 5.27 6.87
N ASP A 250 -24.98 6.51 6.48
CA ASP A 250 -25.89 7.52 5.91
C ASP A 250 -27.03 7.95 6.86
N SER A 251 -26.81 7.86 8.17
CA SER A 251 -27.76 8.28 9.19
C SER A 251 -27.12 9.13 10.27
N GLU A 252 -27.96 9.75 11.11
CA GLU A 252 -27.49 10.47 12.29
C GLU A 252 -26.77 9.54 13.31
N TRP A 253 -26.91 8.23 13.17
CA TRP A 253 -26.25 7.19 13.97
C TRP A 253 -25.08 6.53 13.27
N GLU A 254 -24.55 7.15 12.21
CA GLU A 254 -23.28 6.73 11.65
C GLU A 254 -22.13 7.14 12.58
N ILE A 255 -21.20 6.22 12.81
CA ILE A 255 -20.08 6.40 13.73
C ILE A 255 -18.90 6.99 12.98
N LYS A 256 -18.75 8.30 13.10
CA LYS A 256 -17.58 9.02 12.60
C LYS A 256 -16.40 8.84 13.55
N ARG A 257 -15.27 8.38 13.02
CA ARG A 257 -14.02 8.21 13.77
C ARG A 257 -13.32 9.54 13.98
N CYS A 258 -12.59 9.64 15.08
CA CYS A 258 -11.73 10.79 15.33
C CYS A 258 -10.71 10.92 14.20
N GLN A 259 -10.63 12.09 13.58
CA GLN A 259 -9.76 12.32 12.42
C GLN A 259 -8.27 12.08 12.70
N TYR A 260 -7.85 12.22 13.96
CA TYR A 260 -6.44 12.13 14.33
C TYR A 260 -5.99 10.75 14.79
N CYS A 261 -6.80 10.05 15.59
CA CYS A 261 -6.38 8.77 16.15
C CYS A 261 -7.07 7.56 15.53
N GLY A 262 -8.22 7.73 14.86
CA GLY A 262 -9.01 6.63 14.30
C GLY A 262 -9.55 5.61 15.32
N SER A 263 -9.16 5.72 16.60
CA SER A 263 -9.37 4.75 17.67
C SER A 263 -10.53 5.07 18.60
N ARG A 264 -11.26 6.15 18.29
CA ARG A 264 -12.50 6.54 18.98
C ARG A 264 -13.52 6.96 17.92
N GLY A 265 -14.80 6.75 18.20
CA GLY A 265 -15.91 7.11 17.32
C GLY A 265 -16.98 7.93 18.04
N THR A 266 -17.77 8.68 17.28
CA THR A 266 -19.03 9.27 17.74
C THR A 266 -20.10 9.01 16.70
N HIS A 267 -21.34 8.80 17.14
CA HIS A 267 -22.45 9.05 16.23
C HIS A 267 -22.47 10.51 15.81
N LEU A 268 -22.86 10.77 14.57
CA LEU A 268 -23.04 12.13 14.05
C LEU A 268 -23.95 12.96 14.97
N ALA A 269 -25.13 12.42 15.32
CA ALA A 269 -26.09 13.04 16.23
C ALA A 269 -25.50 13.32 17.62
N CYS A 270 -24.69 12.40 18.15
CA CYS A 270 -24.16 12.52 19.50
C CYS A 270 -23.11 13.63 19.66
N SER A 271 -22.52 14.08 18.56
CA SER A 271 -21.60 15.22 18.53
C SER A 271 -22.13 16.41 17.70
N SER A 272 -23.43 16.42 17.41
CA SER A 272 -24.12 17.48 16.63
C SER A 272 -23.52 17.72 15.24
N ILE A 273 -23.03 16.67 14.62
CA ILE A 273 -22.46 16.68 13.28
C ILE A 273 -23.61 16.53 12.27
N GLN A 274 -23.68 17.43 11.30
CA GLN A 274 -24.81 17.51 10.35
C GLN A 274 -24.54 16.78 9.03
N SER A 275 -23.28 16.52 8.68
CA SER A 275 -22.90 15.76 7.49
C SER A 275 -21.64 14.92 7.73
N TRP A 276 -21.47 13.87 6.93
CA TRP A 276 -20.28 13.01 7.02
C TRP A 276 -18.98 13.71 6.61
N GLU A 277 -19.01 14.87 5.95
CA GLU A 277 -17.79 15.62 5.61
C GLU A 277 -17.23 16.40 6.82
N GLN A 278 -18.06 16.72 7.82
CA GLN A 278 -17.65 17.51 8.98
C GLN A 278 -16.73 16.76 9.92
N ASN A 279 -15.49 17.23 10.11
CA ASN A 279 -14.48 16.56 10.93
C ASN A 279 -14.89 16.45 12.40
N TRP A 280 -14.58 15.30 13.01
CA TRP A 280 -14.78 15.07 14.43
C TRP A 280 -13.49 14.72 15.14
N GLU A 281 -13.35 15.24 16.35
CA GLU A 281 -12.19 15.07 17.21
C GLU A 281 -12.64 14.53 18.55
N CYS A 282 -12.02 13.45 19.00
CA CYS A 282 -12.26 12.95 20.34
C CYS A 282 -11.67 13.91 21.39
N SER A 283 -12.21 13.87 22.61
CA SER A 283 -11.80 14.77 23.69
C SER A 283 -10.31 14.67 24.05
N GLU A 284 -9.72 13.49 23.86
CA GLU A 284 -8.29 13.25 24.11
C GLU A 284 -7.44 13.97 23.07
N CYS A 285 -7.69 13.74 21.76
CA CYS A 285 -6.98 14.44 20.69
C CYS A 285 -7.15 15.96 20.79
N ARG A 286 -8.38 16.45 21.02
CA ARG A 286 -8.64 17.90 21.20
C ARG A 286 -7.83 18.49 22.37
N SER A 287 -7.71 17.76 23.48
CA SER A 287 -6.93 18.22 24.64
C SER A 287 -5.41 18.20 24.42
N ILE A 288 -4.93 17.33 23.53
CA ILE A 288 -3.52 17.25 23.14
C ILE A 288 -3.17 18.47 22.27
N PHE A 289 -4.02 18.81 21.29
CA PHE A 289 -3.78 19.94 20.38
C PHE A 289 -4.06 21.31 21.02
N ALA A 290 -4.98 21.41 21.98
CA ALA A 290 -5.24 22.66 22.72
C ALA A 290 -4.06 23.10 23.61
N LYS A 291 -3.16 22.19 23.99
CA LYS A 291 -1.94 22.51 24.76
C LYS A 291 -0.78 23.00 23.89
N SER A 292 -0.89 22.90 22.56
CA SER A 292 0.17 23.22 21.59
C SER A 292 0.14 24.68 21.07
N GLY A 293 -0.78 25.52 21.57
CA GLY A 293 -0.65 26.98 21.46
C GLY A 293 -1.16 27.67 20.19
N ASN A 294 -1.77 27.00 19.21
CA ASN A 294 -2.29 27.64 18.00
C ASN A 294 -3.77 27.30 17.75
N TYR A 295 -4.70 28.18 18.17
CA TYR A 295 -6.08 28.20 17.64
C TYR A 295 -6.65 29.63 17.71
N GLN A 296 -7.00 30.21 16.56
CA GLN A 296 -7.79 31.45 16.48
C GLN A 296 -9.31 31.13 16.59
N ASN A 297 -10.02 32.04 17.25
CA ASN A 297 -11.43 31.95 17.64
C ASN A 297 -12.42 31.78 16.47
N GLN A 298 -13.39 30.86 16.62
CA GLN A 298 -14.73 31.01 16.04
C GLN A 298 -15.83 30.89 17.11
N GLN A 299 -16.89 31.67 16.92
CA GLN A 299 -17.81 32.22 17.91
C GLN A 299 -18.78 31.21 18.57
N LYS A 300 -19.07 31.48 19.86
CA LYS A 300 -20.20 30.92 20.63
C LYS A 300 -21.55 31.31 20.01
N ARG A 301 -22.47 30.35 19.85
CA ARG A 301 -23.92 30.61 19.79
C ARG A 301 -24.63 30.03 21.01
N SER A 302 -25.53 30.83 21.56
CA SER A 302 -26.18 30.76 22.88
C SER A 302 -27.47 29.94 22.91
N LEU A 303 -27.74 29.34 24.08
CA LEU A 303 -29.01 28.73 24.51
C LEU A 303 -30.06 29.78 24.93
N ALA A 304 -31.34 29.52 24.66
CA ALA A 304 -32.54 30.09 25.33
C ALA A 304 -33.77 29.17 25.07
N THR A 305 -34.31 28.43 26.06
CA THR A 305 -35.57 28.68 26.87
C THR A 305 -36.88 28.78 26.06
N SER A 306 -38.09 28.34 26.44
CA SER A 306 -38.76 27.41 27.42
C SER A 306 -40.29 27.64 27.21
N GLU A 307 -41.18 26.63 27.34
CA GLU A 307 -42.60 26.68 27.82
C GLU A 307 -43.33 25.35 27.48
N LYS A 308 -43.66 24.42 28.41
CA LYS A 308 -44.69 24.29 29.48
C LYS A 308 -46.17 24.20 29.04
N ILE A 309 -46.84 23.08 29.43
CA ILE A 309 -48.18 22.90 30.06
C ILE A 309 -48.43 21.35 30.20
N GLU A 310 -48.30 20.76 31.40
CA GLU A 310 -49.35 20.19 32.32
C GLU A 310 -50.13 18.97 31.77
N GLY A 311 -50.39 17.84 32.45
CA GLY A 311 -50.17 17.36 33.83
C GLY A 311 -51.06 16.12 34.12
N ASN A 312 -50.70 15.34 35.17
CA ASN A 312 -51.31 14.14 35.78
C ASN A 312 -51.04 12.76 35.13
N GLY A 313 -50.51 11.72 35.80
CA GLY A 313 -50.05 11.53 37.18
C GLY A 313 -50.32 10.08 37.66
N CYS A 314 -49.27 9.37 38.13
CA CYS A 314 -49.26 8.36 39.22
C CYS A 314 -47.84 7.72 39.26
N LEU A 315 -46.91 8.18 40.09
CA LEU A 315 -46.67 7.92 41.54
C LEU A 315 -45.59 6.84 41.72
N ASP A 316 -44.37 7.27 42.08
CA ASP A 316 -43.43 6.54 42.95
C ASP A 316 -42.37 7.53 43.51
N GLU A 317 -42.15 7.46 44.82
CA GLU A 317 -41.08 8.10 45.62
C GLU A 317 -40.71 7.10 46.75
N PRO A 318 -39.59 7.24 47.50
CA PRO A 318 -38.31 7.91 47.22
C PRO A 318 -37.08 7.01 47.58
N SER A 319 -35.89 7.40 47.12
CA SER A 319 -34.58 6.93 47.64
C SER A 319 -34.24 7.65 48.97
N PRO A 320 -33.48 7.09 49.95
CA PRO A 320 -32.01 6.99 49.81
C PRO A 320 -31.23 5.94 50.66
N LYS A 321 -29.96 5.72 50.25
CA LYS A 321 -28.74 5.21 50.96
C LYS A 321 -28.27 3.75 50.76
N CYS A 322 -27.00 3.63 50.34
CA CYS A 322 -26.09 2.45 50.15
C CYS A 322 -25.95 1.53 51.40
N PRO A 323 -25.40 0.28 51.37
CA PRO A 323 -24.23 -0.20 50.58
C PRO A 323 -24.12 -1.70 50.15
N ARG A 324 -23.17 -1.94 49.23
CA ARG A 324 -22.29 -3.12 48.97
C ARG A 324 -22.82 -4.57 48.81
N GLN A 325 -22.30 -5.14 47.71
CA GLN A 325 -21.93 -6.55 47.42
C GLN A 325 -23.01 -7.53 46.99
N SER A 326 -22.89 -8.02 45.76
CA SER A 326 -23.36 -9.35 45.35
C SER A 326 -22.61 -9.87 44.11
N PRO A 327 -22.59 -11.20 43.91
CA PRO A 327 -21.63 -11.96 43.11
C PRO A 327 -22.11 -12.20 41.66
N GLY A 328 -21.16 -12.49 40.77
CA GLY A 328 -21.43 -12.77 39.36
C GLY A 328 -22.07 -14.14 39.08
N PRO A 329 -22.56 -14.35 37.84
CA PRO A 329 -22.87 -15.67 37.32
C PRO A 329 -22.08 -16.03 36.05
N GLN A 330 -21.89 -17.34 35.92
CA GLN A 330 -21.13 -18.09 34.92
C GLN A 330 -21.81 -18.15 33.53
N HIS A 331 -22.16 -17.01 32.93
CA HIS A 331 -22.83 -16.97 31.62
C HIS A 331 -21.99 -16.39 30.47
N SER A 332 -20.67 -16.20 30.68
CA SER A 332 -19.72 -15.66 29.68
C SER A 332 -18.94 -16.72 28.91
N PHE A 333 -19.18 -18.02 29.17
CA PHE A 333 -18.39 -19.10 28.57
C PHE A 333 -18.90 -19.58 27.20
N LEU A 334 -20.14 -19.26 26.81
CA LEU A 334 -20.72 -19.73 25.53
C LEU A 334 -20.68 -18.69 24.40
N LEU A 335 -20.62 -17.39 24.68
CA LEU A 335 -20.51 -16.36 23.64
C LEU A 335 -19.06 -16.10 23.17
N ARG A 336 -18.06 -16.61 23.90
CA ARG A 336 -16.64 -16.50 23.54
C ARG A 336 -16.19 -17.50 22.48
N GLN A 337 -17.07 -18.43 22.07
CA GLN A 337 -16.82 -19.36 20.96
C GLN A 337 -17.23 -18.83 19.58
N LEU A 338 -17.90 -17.68 19.48
CA LEU A 338 -18.38 -17.13 18.19
C LEU A 338 -17.58 -15.93 17.63
N ARG A 339 -16.40 -15.62 18.20
CA ARG A 339 -15.41 -14.71 17.58
C ARG A 339 -14.22 -15.47 16.99
N MET A 340 -14.51 -16.57 16.30
CA MET A 340 -13.57 -17.25 15.41
C MET A 340 -13.77 -16.73 13.99
N GLN A 341 -12.71 -16.11 13.43
CA GLN A 341 -12.39 -15.97 12.00
C GLN A 341 -13.44 -15.28 11.09
N ARG A 342 -13.20 -14.00 10.73
CA ARG A 342 -13.79 -13.42 9.51
C ARG A 342 -13.00 -13.98 8.31
N LYS A 343 -13.47 -15.07 7.71
CA LYS A 343 -12.82 -15.68 6.53
C LYS A 343 -13.12 -14.86 5.28
N GLU A 344 -12.10 -14.59 4.45
CA GLU A 344 -12.33 -14.10 3.09
C GLU A 344 -13.19 -15.10 2.30
N VAL A 345 -14.01 -14.61 1.36
CA VAL A 345 -14.83 -15.48 0.50
C VAL A 345 -13.97 -16.50 -0.24
N SER A 346 -12.77 -16.10 -0.67
CA SER A 346 -11.75 -16.96 -1.28
C SER A 346 -11.43 -18.17 -0.37
N ASN A 347 -11.19 -17.93 0.91
CA ASN A 347 -10.89 -18.98 1.90
C ASN A 347 -12.10 -19.88 2.15
N ILE A 348 -13.31 -19.30 2.21
CA ILE A 348 -14.56 -20.07 2.38
C ILE A 348 -14.83 -20.95 1.15
N LEU A 349 -14.63 -20.43 -0.05
CA LEU A 349 -14.76 -21.18 -1.29
C LEU A 349 -13.65 -22.24 -1.45
N ASN A 350 -12.43 -21.97 -0.98
CA ASN A 350 -11.35 -22.94 -0.93
C ASN A 350 -11.69 -24.14 -0.02
N GLU A 351 -12.35 -23.92 1.11
CA GLU A 351 -12.87 -25.02 1.95
C GLU A 351 -13.91 -25.85 1.22
N LEU A 352 -14.87 -25.21 0.55
CA LEU A 352 -15.87 -25.93 -0.23
C LEU A 352 -15.24 -26.70 -1.39
N ARG A 353 -14.15 -26.18 -1.96
CA ARG A 353 -13.41 -26.81 -3.06
C ARG A 353 -12.70 -28.09 -2.65
N LEU A 354 -12.39 -28.31 -1.37
CA LEU A 354 -11.84 -29.57 -0.88
C LEU A 354 -12.79 -30.76 -1.07
N GLN A 355 -14.08 -30.50 -1.29
CA GLN A 355 -15.07 -31.54 -1.60
C GLN A 355 -14.99 -32.03 -3.05
N ILE A 356 -14.22 -31.35 -3.92
CA ILE A 356 -14.07 -31.75 -5.32
C ILE A 356 -13.16 -32.97 -5.42
N ASN A 357 -13.70 -34.05 -5.96
CA ASN A 357 -13.00 -35.31 -6.14
C ASN A 357 -12.33 -35.41 -7.54
N ALA A 358 -11.42 -36.37 -7.66
CA ALA A 358 -10.66 -36.60 -8.89
C ALA A 358 -11.46 -37.24 -10.04
N LYS A 359 -12.73 -37.64 -9.82
CA LYS A 359 -13.58 -38.18 -10.88
C LYS A 359 -14.02 -37.03 -11.79
N THR A 360 -13.82 -37.20 -13.10
CA THR A 360 -14.13 -36.13 -14.06
C THR A 360 -15.54 -36.29 -14.65
N THR A 361 -16.30 -35.20 -14.69
CA THR A 361 -17.55 -35.07 -15.43
C THR A 361 -17.34 -34.13 -16.61
N ARG A 362 -17.50 -34.67 -17.83
CA ARG A 362 -17.40 -33.90 -19.06
C ARG A 362 -18.73 -33.27 -19.43
N LEU A 363 -18.74 -31.96 -19.67
CA LEU A 363 -19.90 -31.21 -20.16
C LEU A 363 -19.64 -30.78 -21.61
N ASN A 364 -20.55 -31.15 -22.50
CA ASN A 364 -20.51 -30.72 -23.89
C ASN A 364 -21.33 -29.44 -24.04
N ILE A 365 -20.66 -28.31 -24.27
CA ILE A 365 -21.28 -26.98 -24.29
C ILE A 365 -21.34 -26.45 -25.73
N ASN A 366 -22.53 -26.04 -26.14
CA ASN A 366 -22.73 -25.30 -27.38
C ASN A 366 -22.64 -23.80 -27.06
N VAL A 367 -21.69 -23.09 -27.66
CA VAL A 367 -21.48 -21.65 -27.40
C VAL A 367 -22.66 -20.81 -27.89
N ASP A 368 -23.35 -21.26 -28.95
CA ASP A 368 -24.52 -20.56 -29.49
C ASP A 368 -25.81 -20.89 -28.71
N ASP A 369 -25.78 -21.89 -27.82
CA ASP A 369 -26.90 -22.31 -26.97
C ASP A 369 -26.38 -22.80 -25.60
N ILE A 370 -25.79 -21.87 -24.86
CA ILE A 370 -25.10 -22.14 -23.58
C ILE A 370 -26.06 -22.73 -22.56
N TRP A 371 -27.29 -22.20 -22.47
CA TRP A 371 -28.25 -22.60 -21.46
C TRP A 371 -28.77 -24.02 -21.65
N SER A 372 -29.26 -24.36 -22.84
CA SER A 372 -29.83 -25.69 -23.07
C SER A 372 -28.76 -26.78 -23.01
N SER A 373 -27.55 -26.48 -23.50
CA SER A 373 -26.41 -27.41 -23.41
C SER A 373 -25.89 -27.57 -21.97
N ALA A 374 -25.82 -26.50 -21.17
CA ALA A 374 -25.54 -26.58 -19.75
C ALA A 374 -26.62 -27.38 -19.00
N LEU A 375 -27.90 -27.10 -19.22
CA LEU A 375 -29.01 -27.82 -18.60
C LEU A 375 -28.95 -29.33 -18.88
N LYS A 376 -28.68 -29.72 -20.13
CA LYS A 376 -28.51 -31.14 -20.51
C LYS A 376 -27.37 -31.80 -19.74
N GLY A 377 -26.27 -31.08 -19.56
CA GLY A 377 -25.11 -31.53 -18.78
C GLY A 377 -25.42 -31.68 -17.29
N PHE A 378 -25.98 -30.66 -16.67
CA PHE A 378 -26.29 -30.61 -15.23
C PHE A 378 -27.47 -31.50 -14.81
N ARG A 379 -28.35 -31.90 -15.76
CA ARG A 379 -29.44 -32.88 -15.58
C ARG A 379 -29.03 -34.32 -15.91
N GLY A 380 -27.81 -34.54 -16.38
CA GLY A 380 -27.32 -35.87 -16.72
C GLY A 380 -27.35 -36.81 -15.51
N ARG A 381 -27.77 -38.06 -15.68
CA ARG A 381 -27.87 -39.06 -14.59
C ARG A 381 -26.54 -39.30 -13.86
N ASN A 382 -25.42 -39.03 -14.52
CA ASN A 382 -24.06 -39.21 -13.99
C ASN A 382 -23.40 -37.90 -13.56
N PHE A 383 -24.12 -36.77 -13.62
CA PHE A 383 -23.59 -35.49 -13.16
C PHE A 383 -23.51 -35.49 -11.65
N ASN A 384 -22.30 -35.22 -11.13
CA ASN A 384 -22.08 -35.00 -9.72
C ASN A 384 -21.38 -33.64 -9.56
N PRO A 385 -21.95 -32.68 -8.82
CA PRO A 385 -21.35 -31.35 -8.65
C PRO A 385 -19.98 -31.38 -7.95
N ALA A 386 -19.68 -32.45 -7.19
CA ALA A 386 -18.40 -32.68 -6.54
C ALA A 386 -17.34 -33.32 -7.46
N SER A 387 -17.71 -33.76 -8.67
CA SER A 387 -16.74 -34.25 -9.66
C SER A 387 -16.01 -33.09 -10.31
N THR A 388 -14.73 -33.27 -10.65
CA THR A 388 -13.97 -32.31 -11.46
C THR A 388 -14.67 -32.09 -12.81
N ILE A 389 -14.92 -30.83 -13.19
CA ILE A 389 -15.64 -30.50 -14.42
C ILE A 389 -14.65 -30.23 -15.56
N GLU A 390 -14.84 -30.93 -16.67
CA GLU A 390 -14.12 -30.70 -17.92
C GLU A 390 -15.11 -30.22 -18.99
N ILE A 391 -14.77 -29.14 -19.71
CA ILE A 391 -15.66 -28.53 -20.70
C ILE A 391 -15.17 -28.90 -22.10
N ASN A 392 -16.08 -29.39 -22.93
CA ASN A 392 -15.86 -29.63 -24.34
C ASN A 392 -16.82 -28.76 -25.17
N PHE A 393 -16.28 -27.81 -25.93
CA PHE A 393 -17.09 -26.93 -26.77
C PHE A 393 -17.33 -27.55 -28.15
N THR A 394 -18.59 -27.74 -28.56
CA THR A 394 -18.94 -28.56 -29.73
C THR A 394 -19.06 -27.78 -31.06
N ASN A 395 -19.18 -26.44 -31.05
CA ASN A 395 -19.39 -25.59 -32.24
C ASN A 395 -18.33 -24.47 -32.39
N LEU A 396 -17.04 -24.83 -32.50
CA LEU A 396 -15.97 -23.86 -32.77
C LEU A 396 -15.75 -23.57 -34.27
N LYS A 397 -16.49 -24.23 -35.17
CA LYS A 397 -16.29 -24.12 -36.62
C LYS A 397 -16.95 -22.84 -37.17
N GLY A 398 -16.17 -21.77 -37.28
CA GLY A 398 -16.55 -20.57 -38.02
C GLY A 398 -16.07 -19.23 -37.44
N ARG A 399 -15.58 -19.19 -36.19
CA ARG A 399 -14.97 -17.99 -35.61
C ARG A 399 -13.46 -18.04 -35.80
N LEU A 400 -12.89 -17.01 -36.42
CA LEU A 400 -11.45 -16.83 -36.62
C LEU A 400 -10.70 -17.02 -35.29
N LYS A 401 -9.58 -17.77 -35.34
CA LYS A 401 -8.69 -18.05 -34.20
C LYS A 401 -7.88 -16.80 -33.78
N THR A 402 -8.56 -15.69 -33.51
CA THR A 402 -7.98 -14.44 -32.99
C THR A 402 -8.63 -13.97 -31.70
N ASP A 403 -9.73 -14.59 -31.27
CA ASP A 403 -10.24 -14.43 -29.91
C ASP A 403 -9.72 -15.57 -29.03
N THR A 404 -9.16 -15.20 -27.90
CA THR A 404 -8.57 -16.03 -26.84
C THR A 404 -9.61 -16.94 -26.16
N ILE A 405 -10.33 -17.79 -26.89
CA ILE A 405 -11.12 -18.87 -26.30
C ILE A 405 -10.25 -20.12 -26.31
N CYS A 406 -9.28 -20.16 -25.41
CA CYS A 406 -8.69 -21.42 -24.98
C CYS A 406 -9.75 -22.11 -24.12
N GLY A 407 -10.59 -22.96 -24.71
CA GLY A 407 -11.80 -23.52 -24.08
C GLY A 407 -11.59 -24.04 -22.66
N SER A 408 -11.76 -23.16 -21.68
CA SER A 408 -11.49 -23.43 -20.27
C SER A 408 -12.79 -23.53 -19.48
N LYS A 409 -12.71 -24.17 -18.31
CA LYS A 409 -13.81 -24.22 -17.34
C LYS A 409 -14.26 -22.82 -16.91
N HIS A 410 -13.32 -21.86 -16.83
CA HIS A 410 -13.60 -20.49 -16.43
C HIS A 410 -14.46 -19.77 -17.49
N ASP A 411 -14.14 -19.94 -18.78
CA ASP A 411 -14.87 -19.29 -19.87
C ASP A 411 -16.33 -19.76 -19.96
N PHE A 412 -16.57 -21.05 -19.74
CA PHE A 412 -17.93 -21.58 -19.64
C PHE A 412 -18.73 -20.91 -18.53
N PHE A 413 -18.18 -20.82 -17.33
CA PHE A 413 -18.88 -20.20 -16.21
C PHE A 413 -19.09 -18.70 -16.40
N GLN A 414 -18.14 -18.00 -17.05
CA GLN A 414 -18.31 -16.59 -17.44
C GLN A 414 -19.49 -16.40 -18.39
N LEU A 415 -19.56 -17.21 -19.45
CA LEU A 415 -20.65 -17.19 -20.42
C LEU A 415 -22.00 -17.56 -19.77
N LEU A 416 -21.98 -18.52 -18.83
CA LEU A 416 -23.16 -18.93 -18.07
C LEU A 416 -23.68 -17.83 -17.15
N MET A 417 -22.81 -17.12 -16.43
CA MET A 417 -23.21 -15.99 -15.58
C MET A 417 -23.79 -14.85 -16.42
N LEU A 418 -23.20 -14.56 -17.59
CA LEU A 418 -23.72 -13.56 -18.52
C LEU A 418 -25.09 -13.95 -19.09
N HIS A 419 -25.30 -15.23 -19.40
CA HIS A 419 -26.61 -15.71 -19.85
C HIS A 419 -27.66 -15.57 -18.73
N LEU A 420 -27.33 -16.01 -17.50
CA LEU A 420 -28.24 -15.92 -16.35
C LEU A 420 -28.66 -14.48 -16.06
N GLN A 421 -27.72 -13.53 -16.12
CA GLN A 421 -28.01 -12.10 -15.92
C GLN A 421 -29.05 -11.54 -16.89
N ASN A 422 -29.09 -12.06 -18.11
CA ASN A 422 -29.97 -11.62 -19.19
C ASN A 422 -31.16 -12.56 -19.42
N SER A 423 -31.32 -13.59 -18.58
CA SER A 423 -32.40 -14.56 -18.70
C SER A 423 -33.72 -14.04 -18.16
N SER A 424 -34.83 -14.66 -18.56
CA SER A 424 -36.16 -14.33 -18.04
C SER A 424 -36.35 -14.69 -16.56
N LEU A 425 -35.42 -15.44 -15.93
CA LEU A 425 -35.47 -15.83 -14.51
C LEU A 425 -35.17 -14.68 -13.55
N PHE A 426 -34.59 -13.60 -14.07
CA PHE A 426 -34.17 -12.43 -13.30
C PHE A 426 -34.73 -11.16 -13.92
N GLU A 427 -35.14 -10.21 -13.08
CA GLU A 427 -35.72 -8.92 -13.49
C GLU A 427 -35.04 -7.75 -12.76
N GLY A 428 -34.98 -6.57 -13.38
CA GLY A 428 -34.28 -5.38 -12.87
C GLY A 428 -33.33 -4.77 -13.90
N SER A 429 -32.70 -3.63 -13.59
CA SER A 429 -31.80 -2.93 -14.52
C SER A 429 -30.36 -3.48 -14.44
N SER A 430 -29.55 -2.95 -13.52
CA SER A 430 -28.15 -3.34 -13.26
C SER A 430 -28.03 -4.42 -12.18
N LEU A 431 -28.83 -4.30 -11.12
CA LEU A 431 -29.02 -5.30 -10.07
C LEU A 431 -30.39 -5.97 -10.25
N LYS A 432 -30.45 -7.28 -10.03
CA LYS A 432 -31.59 -8.13 -10.41
C LYS A 432 -32.22 -8.84 -9.22
N ASN A 433 -33.55 -8.86 -9.20
CA ASN A 433 -34.40 -9.74 -8.40
C ASN A 433 -34.79 -10.99 -9.21
N LEU A 434 -35.36 -12.00 -8.56
CA LEU A 434 -35.99 -13.12 -9.27
C LEU A 434 -37.31 -12.66 -9.88
N SER A 435 -37.63 -13.13 -11.08
CA SER A 435 -38.91 -12.89 -11.72
C SER A 435 -39.90 -14.03 -11.41
N LEU A 436 -41.19 -13.82 -11.71
CA LEU A 436 -42.21 -14.86 -11.69
C LEU A 436 -42.49 -15.37 -13.11
N ASP A 437 -41.82 -16.45 -13.49
CA ASP A 437 -42.09 -17.19 -14.73
C ASP A 437 -42.70 -18.57 -14.40
N SER A 438 -43.98 -18.74 -14.75
CA SER A 438 -44.74 -19.96 -14.46
C SER A 438 -44.25 -21.19 -15.22
N GLN A 439 -43.71 -21.01 -16.44
CA GLN A 439 -43.18 -22.10 -17.24
C GLN A 439 -41.81 -22.52 -16.71
N ALA A 440 -40.95 -21.56 -16.38
CA ALA A 440 -39.66 -21.82 -15.75
C ALA A 440 -39.80 -22.55 -14.40
N LEU A 441 -40.85 -22.24 -13.64
CA LEU A 441 -41.16 -22.94 -12.38
C LEU A 441 -41.58 -24.39 -12.61
N LYS A 442 -42.45 -24.66 -13.60
CA LYS A 442 -42.86 -26.04 -13.98
C LYS A 442 -41.67 -26.86 -14.47
N GLU A 443 -40.75 -26.23 -15.18
CA GLU A 443 -39.53 -26.86 -15.71
C GLU A 443 -38.37 -26.90 -14.70
N ASN A 444 -38.57 -26.42 -13.47
CA ASN A 444 -37.57 -26.39 -12.39
C ASN A 444 -36.28 -25.63 -12.77
N LEU A 445 -36.39 -24.56 -13.57
CA LEU A 445 -35.25 -23.79 -14.05
C LEU A 445 -34.59 -22.95 -12.95
N TYR A 446 -35.37 -22.46 -11.97
CA TYR A 446 -34.84 -21.72 -10.82
C TYR A 446 -33.88 -22.56 -9.98
N TYR A 447 -34.24 -23.82 -9.70
CA TYR A 447 -33.35 -24.79 -9.06
C TYR A 447 -32.06 -25.01 -9.85
N GLU A 448 -32.16 -25.17 -11.17
CA GLU A 448 -30.98 -25.36 -12.03
C GLU A 448 -30.07 -24.12 -12.04
N ALA A 449 -30.63 -22.92 -12.08
CA ALA A 449 -29.88 -21.67 -11.98
C ALA A 449 -29.13 -21.55 -10.64
N GLY A 450 -29.80 -21.83 -9.51
CA GLY A 450 -29.17 -21.83 -8.19
C GLY A 450 -28.04 -22.88 -8.09
N LYS A 451 -28.27 -24.08 -8.62
CA LYS A 451 -27.27 -25.17 -8.68
C LYS A 451 -26.05 -24.77 -9.52
N MET A 452 -26.26 -24.15 -10.68
CA MET A 452 -25.18 -23.73 -11.58
C MET A 452 -24.34 -22.60 -10.97
N ILE A 453 -24.95 -21.64 -10.27
CA ILE A 453 -24.24 -20.57 -9.56
C ILE A 453 -23.37 -21.16 -8.44
N ALA A 454 -23.92 -22.07 -7.63
CA ALA A 454 -23.17 -22.75 -6.57
C ALA A 454 -21.96 -23.53 -7.12
N VAL A 455 -22.16 -24.28 -8.22
CA VAL A 455 -21.09 -25.01 -8.88
C VAL A 455 -20.03 -24.06 -9.44
N SER A 456 -20.42 -22.93 -10.06
CA SER A 456 -19.46 -21.89 -10.52
C SER A 456 -18.56 -21.43 -9.37
N LEU A 457 -19.16 -21.04 -8.24
CA LEU A 457 -18.43 -20.52 -7.08
C LEU A 457 -17.40 -21.52 -6.52
N VAL A 458 -17.79 -22.79 -6.34
CA VAL A 458 -16.89 -23.80 -5.75
C VAL A 458 -15.83 -24.28 -6.74
N HIS A 459 -16.14 -24.31 -8.04
CA HIS A 459 -15.19 -24.71 -9.07
C HIS A 459 -14.20 -23.60 -9.46
N GLY A 460 -14.29 -22.41 -8.86
CA GLY A 460 -13.43 -21.26 -9.16
C GLY A 460 -13.82 -20.52 -10.45
N GLY A 461 -15.09 -20.58 -10.83
CA GLY A 461 -15.70 -19.71 -11.84
C GLY A 461 -16.13 -18.36 -11.24
N PRO A 462 -16.50 -17.39 -12.10
CA PRO A 462 -16.98 -16.08 -11.66
C PRO A 462 -18.27 -16.19 -10.85
N ALA A 463 -18.40 -15.29 -9.87
CA ALA A 463 -19.64 -15.04 -9.16
C ALA A 463 -20.61 -14.23 -10.05
N PRO A 464 -21.93 -14.30 -9.82
CA PRO A 464 -22.92 -13.58 -10.62
C PRO A 464 -22.74 -12.06 -10.57
N GLY A 465 -22.43 -11.46 -9.43
CA GLY A 465 -22.19 -10.01 -9.31
C GLY A 465 -23.37 -9.10 -9.69
N PHE A 466 -24.57 -9.64 -9.90
CA PHE A 466 -25.76 -8.90 -10.35
C PHE A 466 -26.97 -9.06 -9.42
N PHE A 467 -26.86 -9.70 -8.26
CA PHE A 467 -28.00 -9.83 -7.34
C PHE A 467 -28.32 -8.47 -6.71
N SER A 468 -29.60 -8.13 -6.65
CA SER A 468 -30.07 -7.02 -5.81
C SER A 468 -29.76 -7.30 -4.33
N LYS A 469 -29.67 -6.22 -3.54
CA LYS A 469 -29.52 -6.35 -2.11
C LYS A 469 -30.74 -7.04 -1.48
N THR A 470 -31.93 -6.83 -2.04
CA THR A 470 -33.18 -7.44 -1.59
C THR A 470 -33.20 -8.95 -1.79
N LEU A 471 -32.82 -9.44 -2.97
CA LEU A 471 -32.69 -10.88 -3.24
C LEU A 471 -31.63 -11.52 -2.33
N PHE A 472 -30.48 -10.86 -2.17
CA PHE A 472 -29.42 -11.34 -1.29
C PHE A 472 -29.88 -11.43 0.17
N ASN A 473 -30.55 -10.40 0.67
CA ASN A 473 -31.07 -10.38 2.03
C ASN A 473 -32.14 -11.46 2.25
N CYS A 474 -32.98 -11.77 1.25
CA CYS A 474 -33.93 -12.88 1.34
C CYS A 474 -33.21 -14.23 1.51
N LEU A 475 -32.08 -14.45 0.82
CA LEU A 475 -31.28 -15.68 0.95
C LEU A 475 -30.65 -15.82 2.35
N VAL A 476 -30.20 -14.70 2.94
CA VAL A 476 -29.51 -14.67 4.24
C VAL A 476 -30.49 -14.74 5.40
N TYR A 477 -31.47 -13.83 5.42
CA TYR A 477 -32.34 -13.58 6.57
C TYR A 477 -33.74 -14.21 6.43
N GLY A 478 -34.10 -14.71 5.26
CA GLY A 478 -35.44 -15.17 4.95
C GLY A 478 -36.35 -14.04 4.43
N PRO A 479 -37.27 -14.33 3.51
CA PRO A 479 -38.15 -13.33 2.88
C PRO A 479 -39.04 -12.58 3.88
N GLU A 480 -39.37 -13.20 5.01
CA GLU A 480 -40.17 -12.61 6.08
C GLU A 480 -39.47 -11.48 6.85
N ASN A 481 -38.13 -11.42 6.78
CA ASN A 481 -37.30 -10.47 7.52
C ASN A 481 -36.76 -9.31 6.65
N VAL A 482 -37.21 -9.22 5.40
CA VAL A 482 -36.74 -8.21 4.42
C VAL A 482 -37.84 -7.19 4.13
N LYS A 483 -37.46 -5.91 4.09
CA LYS A 483 -38.36 -4.80 3.75
C LYS A 483 -38.01 -4.23 2.37
N PRO A 484 -38.81 -4.51 1.33
CA PRO A 484 -38.56 -3.99 -0.01
C PRO A 484 -38.87 -2.50 -0.12
N THR A 485 -38.19 -1.80 -1.03
CA THR A 485 -38.40 -0.38 -1.34
C THR A 485 -39.03 -0.21 -2.73
N VAL A 486 -39.40 1.03 -3.06
CA VAL A 486 -39.99 1.34 -4.37
C VAL A 486 -38.98 1.12 -5.51
N GLU A 487 -37.68 1.26 -5.24
CA GLU A 487 -36.63 1.00 -6.22
C GLU A 487 -36.51 -0.50 -6.60
N ASP A 488 -37.01 -1.41 -5.74
CA ASP A 488 -37.02 -2.86 -6.01
C ASP A 488 -38.11 -3.30 -6.99
N VAL A 489 -39.08 -2.42 -7.30
CA VAL A 489 -40.21 -2.72 -8.19
C VAL A 489 -39.81 -2.50 -9.64
N THR A 490 -39.82 -3.58 -10.43
CA THR A 490 -39.40 -3.58 -11.83
C THR A 490 -40.44 -3.01 -12.79
N ASP A 491 -41.73 -3.18 -12.47
CA ASP A 491 -42.84 -2.67 -13.25
C ASP A 491 -43.01 -1.17 -13.01
N VAL A 492 -42.79 -0.37 -14.06
CA VAL A 492 -42.78 1.10 -14.01
C VAL A 492 -44.16 1.65 -13.65
N ASP A 493 -45.24 1.04 -14.15
CA ASP A 493 -46.60 1.50 -13.91
C ASP A 493 -47.02 1.22 -12.46
N VAL A 494 -46.62 0.06 -11.94
CA VAL A 494 -46.80 -0.30 -10.52
C VAL A 494 -45.96 0.60 -9.61
N ALA A 495 -44.70 0.83 -9.94
CA ALA A 495 -43.82 1.71 -9.16
C ALA A 495 -44.36 3.15 -9.13
N GLN A 496 -44.88 3.64 -10.26
CA GLN A 496 -45.52 4.94 -10.35
C GLN A 496 -46.81 5.00 -9.52
N THR A 497 -47.64 3.97 -9.57
CA THR A 497 -48.84 3.84 -8.73
C THR A 497 -48.49 3.90 -7.25
N ILE A 498 -47.46 3.18 -6.82
CA ILE A 498 -46.98 3.20 -5.43
C ILE A 498 -46.47 4.60 -5.05
N LYS A 499 -45.74 5.30 -5.94
CA LYS A 499 -45.30 6.69 -5.74
C LYS A 499 -46.48 7.66 -5.62
N MET A 500 -47.53 7.50 -6.42
CA MET A 500 -48.75 8.32 -6.36
C MET A 500 -49.50 8.12 -5.04
N ILE A 501 -49.66 6.87 -4.59
CA ILE A 501 -50.25 6.55 -3.27
C ILE A 501 -49.39 7.17 -2.15
N LYS A 502 -48.07 7.00 -2.19
CA LYS A 502 -47.13 7.54 -1.19
C LYS A 502 -47.15 9.08 -1.13
N SER A 503 -47.20 9.75 -2.27
CA SER A 503 -47.12 11.22 -2.38
C SER A 503 -48.46 11.95 -2.17
N SER A 504 -49.57 11.22 -2.05
CA SER A 504 -50.90 11.81 -1.82
C SER A 504 -50.95 12.68 -0.56
N LYS A 505 -51.34 13.95 -0.73
CA LYS A 505 -51.39 14.98 0.33
C LYS A 505 -52.79 15.21 0.92
N THR A 506 -53.84 14.73 0.26
CA THR A 506 -55.24 14.88 0.70
C THR A 506 -55.95 13.53 0.68
N LEU A 507 -56.91 13.34 1.60
CA LEU A 507 -57.68 12.08 1.69
C LEU A 507 -58.52 11.83 0.42
N ALA A 508 -58.96 12.90 -0.24
CA ALA A 508 -59.69 12.83 -1.51
C ALA A 508 -58.80 12.29 -2.64
N ASN A 509 -57.58 12.82 -2.81
CA ASN A 509 -56.66 12.34 -3.84
C ASN A 509 -56.25 10.89 -3.59
N LEU A 510 -55.97 10.53 -2.33
CA LEU A 510 -55.64 9.16 -1.95
C LEU A 510 -56.77 8.18 -2.29
N LYS A 511 -58.03 8.55 -2.01
CA LYS A 511 -59.20 7.72 -2.36
C LYS A 511 -59.42 7.61 -3.87
N SER A 512 -59.16 8.68 -4.64
CA SER A 512 -59.20 8.64 -6.11
C SER A 512 -58.17 7.67 -6.67
N THR A 513 -56.91 7.80 -6.26
CA THR A 513 -55.83 6.92 -6.70
C THR A 513 -56.08 5.45 -6.32
N ILE A 514 -56.65 5.18 -5.14
CA ILE A 514 -57.04 3.82 -4.73
C ILE A 514 -58.18 3.28 -5.58
N SER A 515 -59.13 4.13 -5.98
CA SER A 515 -60.23 3.73 -6.87
C SER A 515 -59.72 3.39 -8.27
N GLU A 516 -58.73 4.13 -8.77
CA GLU A 516 -58.10 3.90 -10.08
C GLU A 516 -57.31 2.59 -10.14
N CYS A 517 -56.73 2.14 -9.02
CA CYS A 517 -55.98 0.88 -8.93
C CYS A 517 -56.70 -0.23 -8.15
N TYR A 518 -58.01 -0.11 -7.92
CA TYR A 518 -58.78 -1.02 -7.07
C TYR A 518 -58.74 -2.48 -7.54
N ASP A 519 -58.87 -2.72 -8.84
CA ASP A 519 -58.85 -4.07 -9.42
C ASP A 519 -57.49 -4.74 -9.20
N TYR A 520 -56.41 -3.97 -9.33
CA TYR A 520 -55.06 -4.44 -9.06
C TYR A 520 -54.83 -4.71 -7.56
N LEU A 521 -55.29 -3.83 -6.67
CA LEU A 521 -55.24 -4.04 -5.22
C LEU A 521 -55.99 -5.30 -4.80
N THR A 522 -57.12 -5.57 -5.45
CA THR A 522 -57.93 -6.78 -5.25
C THR A 522 -57.17 -8.02 -5.69
N ALA A 523 -56.60 -8.01 -6.89
CA ALA A 523 -55.78 -9.12 -7.40
C ALA A 523 -54.53 -9.37 -6.55
N ALA A 524 -53.92 -8.31 -6.00
CA ALA A 524 -52.76 -8.39 -5.11
C ALA A 524 -53.10 -8.76 -3.65
N GLY A 525 -54.39 -8.82 -3.29
CA GLY A 525 -54.84 -9.06 -1.91
C GLY A 525 -54.43 -7.95 -0.93
N CYS A 526 -54.24 -6.72 -1.42
CA CYS A 526 -53.78 -5.56 -0.65
C CYS A 526 -54.90 -4.55 -0.34
N VAL A 527 -56.16 -4.88 -0.63
CA VAL A 527 -57.31 -4.00 -0.38
C VAL A 527 -57.44 -3.74 1.12
N ARG A 528 -57.49 -2.47 1.50
CA ARG A 528 -57.72 -2.05 2.88
C ARG A 528 -58.60 -0.81 2.97
N PRO A 529 -59.39 -0.64 4.05
CA PRO A 529 -60.08 0.62 4.32
C PRO A 529 -59.07 1.74 4.56
N VAL A 530 -59.21 2.85 3.83
CA VAL A 530 -58.40 4.06 4.01
C VAL A 530 -59.29 5.16 4.59
N MET A 531 -59.13 5.39 5.88
CA MET A 531 -59.93 6.33 6.67
C MET A 531 -59.14 7.61 6.94
N THR A 532 -57.81 7.51 6.99
CA THR A 532 -56.89 8.62 7.24
C THR A 532 -55.75 8.63 6.22
N LEU A 533 -55.04 9.76 6.12
CA LEU A 533 -53.84 9.87 5.29
C LEU A 533 -52.68 8.99 5.76
N TYR A 534 -52.68 8.52 7.00
CA TYR A 534 -51.64 7.65 7.55
C TYR A 534 -51.78 6.19 7.08
N ASP A 535 -52.98 5.78 6.67
CA ASP A 535 -53.26 4.40 6.22
C ASP A 535 -52.55 4.06 4.90
N LYS A 536 -52.12 5.07 4.13
CA LYS A 536 -51.37 4.89 2.88
C LYS A 536 -50.02 4.19 3.08
N ASN A 537 -49.37 4.39 4.24
CA ASN A 537 -48.06 3.80 4.51
C ASN A 537 -48.16 2.28 4.63
N ALA A 538 -49.24 1.80 5.26
CA ALA A 538 -49.49 0.38 5.42
C ALA A 538 -49.91 -0.26 4.08
N LEU A 539 -50.70 0.45 3.25
CA LEU A 539 -51.02 0.01 1.88
C LEU A 539 -49.77 -0.10 0.99
N VAL A 540 -48.89 0.92 1.03
CA VAL A 540 -47.62 0.92 0.29
C VAL A 540 -46.74 -0.25 0.72
N ASN A 541 -46.64 -0.51 2.02
CA ASN A 541 -45.87 -1.65 2.53
C ASN A 541 -46.42 -3.00 2.05
N ASP A 542 -47.75 -3.19 2.10
CA ASP A 542 -48.38 -4.43 1.63
C ASP A 542 -48.15 -4.67 0.14
N LEU A 543 -48.25 -3.60 -0.67
CA LEU A 543 -47.96 -3.62 -2.11
C LEU A 543 -46.50 -3.98 -2.41
N LEU A 544 -45.55 -3.36 -1.71
CA LEU A 544 -44.12 -3.64 -1.88
C LEU A 544 -43.78 -5.08 -1.49
N ILE A 545 -44.31 -5.55 -0.36
CA ILE A 545 -44.13 -6.96 0.08
C ILE A 545 -44.75 -7.92 -0.94
N TYR A 546 -45.93 -7.62 -1.48
CA TYR A 546 -46.53 -8.48 -2.49
C TYR A 546 -45.71 -8.54 -3.77
N GLN A 547 -45.32 -7.37 -4.30
CA GLN A 547 -44.62 -7.25 -5.57
C GLN A 547 -43.19 -7.79 -5.57
N VAL A 548 -42.46 -7.62 -4.47
CA VAL A 548 -41.04 -7.98 -4.44
C VAL A 548 -40.82 -9.34 -3.78
N ILE A 549 -41.70 -9.78 -2.88
CA ILE A 549 -41.46 -10.97 -2.04
C ILE A 549 -42.54 -12.04 -2.23
N LYS A 550 -43.82 -11.75 -1.96
CA LYS A 550 -44.87 -12.80 -1.93
C LYS A 550 -45.08 -13.44 -3.30
N ARG A 551 -45.08 -12.66 -4.38
CA ARG A 551 -45.31 -13.20 -5.74
C ARG A 551 -44.21 -14.16 -6.20
N ILE A 552 -42.99 -14.02 -5.66
CA ILE A 552 -41.82 -14.82 -6.06
C ILE A 552 -41.48 -15.95 -5.07
N ILE A 553 -42.31 -16.23 -4.06
CA ILE A 553 -41.96 -17.18 -3.00
C ILE A 553 -41.65 -18.59 -3.56
N SER A 554 -42.43 -19.06 -4.54
CA SER A 554 -42.23 -20.37 -5.17
C SER A 554 -40.96 -20.42 -6.04
N PRO A 555 -40.70 -19.46 -6.95
CA PRO A 555 -39.40 -19.30 -7.60
C PRO A 555 -38.21 -19.21 -6.63
N PHE A 556 -38.35 -18.42 -5.57
CA PHE A 556 -37.33 -18.19 -4.56
C PHE A 556 -36.95 -19.49 -3.83
N GLU A 557 -37.93 -20.27 -3.35
CA GLU A 557 -37.65 -21.53 -2.67
C GLU A 557 -37.02 -22.57 -3.62
N SER A 558 -37.43 -22.62 -4.89
CA SER A 558 -36.79 -23.46 -5.92
C SER A 558 -35.33 -23.05 -6.15
N PHE A 559 -35.07 -21.74 -6.31
CA PHE A 559 -33.73 -21.19 -6.50
C PHE A 559 -32.81 -21.43 -5.28
N LYS A 560 -33.32 -21.15 -4.08
CA LYS A 560 -32.65 -21.38 -2.80
C LYS A 560 -32.28 -22.85 -2.62
N GLN A 561 -33.17 -23.78 -3.01
CA GLN A 561 -32.88 -25.21 -2.95
C GLN A 561 -31.76 -25.61 -3.92
N GLY A 562 -31.65 -24.97 -5.09
CA GLY A 562 -30.53 -25.16 -6.01
C GLY A 562 -29.20 -24.67 -5.42
N LEU A 563 -29.22 -23.50 -4.78
CA LEU A 563 -28.03 -22.85 -4.21
C LEU A 563 -27.42 -23.59 -3.01
N LYS A 564 -28.16 -24.52 -2.37
CA LYS A 564 -27.62 -25.46 -1.36
C LYS A 564 -26.58 -26.44 -1.91
N THR A 565 -26.47 -26.55 -3.24
CA THR A 565 -25.47 -27.42 -3.88
C THR A 565 -24.07 -27.09 -3.35
N LEU A 566 -23.31 -28.12 -2.97
CA LEU A 566 -21.95 -28.00 -2.39
C LEU A 566 -21.87 -27.16 -1.10
N GLY A 567 -22.98 -26.95 -0.38
CA GLY A 567 -22.99 -26.23 0.90
C GLY A 567 -22.86 -24.71 0.76
N VAL A 568 -23.07 -24.15 -0.44
CA VAL A 568 -22.84 -22.74 -0.73
C VAL A 568 -23.84 -21.85 0.01
N LEU A 569 -25.13 -22.19 0.02
CA LEU A 569 -26.14 -21.40 0.72
C LEU A 569 -25.84 -21.30 2.22
N GLU A 570 -25.44 -22.39 2.85
CA GLU A 570 -25.08 -22.44 4.27
C GLU A 570 -23.90 -21.50 4.55
N LYS A 571 -22.90 -21.47 3.67
CA LYS A 571 -21.77 -20.54 3.79
C LYS A 571 -22.15 -19.09 3.52
N ILE A 572 -23.09 -18.82 2.61
CA ILE A 572 -23.66 -17.48 2.38
C ILE A 572 -24.38 -16.99 3.65
N GLN A 573 -25.13 -17.86 4.32
CA GLN A 573 -25.87 -17.53 5.55
C GLN A 573 -24.94 -17.35 6.77
N ILE A 574 -23.86 -18.13 6.84
CA ILE A 574 -22.85 -18.00 7.91
C ILE A 574 -21.96 -16.76 7.69
N HIS A 575 -21.67 -16.41 6.44
CA HIS A 575 -20.74 -15.33 6.07
C HIS A 575 -21.33 -14.33 5.07
N PRO A 576 -22.43 -13.64 5.40
CA PRO A 576 -23.17 -12.79 4.46
C PRO A 576 -22.34 -11.60 3.94
N ASP A 577 -21.55 -10.96 4.79
CA ASP A 577 -20.70 -9.83 4.36
C ASP A 577 -19.70 -10.22 3.27
N ALA A 578 -19.13 -11.41 3.43
CA ALA A 578 -18.18 -11.97 2.49
C ALA A 578 -18.88 -12.14 1.13
N PHE A 579 -19.97 -12.92 1.08
CA PHE A 579 -20.64 -13.22 -0.19
C PHE A 579 -21.37 -12.03 -0.83
N SER A 580 -21.79 -11.01 -0.05
CA SER A 580 -22.41 -9.81 -0.60
C SER A 580 -21.49 -9.08 -1.59
N SER A 581 -20.18 -9.08 -1.35
CA SER A 581 -19.18 -8.41 -2.20
C SER A 581 -19.02 -9.04 -3.59
N ILE A 582 -19.34 -10.33 -3.75
CA ILE A 582 -19.19 -11.06 -5.01
C ILE A 582 -20.54 -11.37 -5.69
N LEU A 583 -21.64 -11.37 -4.93
CA LEU A 583 -22.98 -11.62 -5.47
C LEU A 583 -23.71 -10.34 -5.88
N CYS A 584 -23.45 -9.21 -5.20
CA CYS A 584 -24.18 -7.95 -5.41
C CYS A 584 -23.37 -6.83 -6.07
N HIS A 585 -22.04 -6.95 -6.19
CA HIS A 585 -21.19 -5.88 -6.70
C HIS A 585 -20.61 -6.24 -8.07
N LYS A 586 -20.67 -5.28 -9.00
CA LYS A 586 -20.00 -5.34 -10.30
C LYS A 586 -18.79 -4.41 -10.23
N PRO A 587 -17.55 -4.86 -10.53
CA PRO A 587 -16.39 -3.98 -10.50
C PRO A 587 -16.57 -2.80 -11.48
N GLU A 588 -16.46 -1.58 -10.96
CA GLU A 588 -16.52 -0.34 -11.74
C GLU A 588 -15.23 -0.09 -12.53
N ARG A 589 -15.32 0.68 -13.63
CA ARG A 589 -14.15 1.13 -14.40
C ARG A 589 -13.46 2.28 -13.64
N LEU A 590 -12.14 2.19 -13.45
CA LEU A 590 -11.34 3.28 -12.88
C LEU A 590 -11.44 4.55 -13.74
N SER A 591 -11.74 5.70 -13.11
CA SER A 591 -11.69 7.03 -13.71
C SER A 591 -10.52 7.85 -13.15
N ALA A 592 -10.17 8.96 -13.81
CA ALA A 592 -9.10 9.87 -13.37
C ALA A 592 -9.37 10.45 -11.97
N GLU A 593 -10.62 10.83 -11.72
CA GLU A 593 -11.10 11.37 -10.45
C GLU A 593 -11.00 10.31 -9.34
N LEU A 594 -11.44 9.07 -9.63
CA LEU A 594 -11.30 7.94 -8.71
C LEU A 594 -9.83 7.60 -8.44
N LEU A 595 -8.95 7.72 -9.44
CA LEU A 595 -7.51 7.50 -9.27
C LEU A 595 -6.86 8.61 -8.42
N GLY A 596 -7.25 9.87 -8.66
CA GLY A 596 -6.78 11.03 -7.88
C GLY A 596 -7.20 10.94 -6.41
N ASP A 597 -8.43 10.51 -6.14
CA ASP A 597 -8.93 10.31 -4.77
C ASP A 597 -8.27 9.12 -4.05
N LEU A 598 -7.75 8.14 -4.80
CA LEU A 598 -6.98 7.01 -4.27
C LEU A 598 -5.54 7.40 -3.88
N PHE A 599 -5.01 8.50 -4.41
CA PHE A 599 -3.68 9.02 -4.11
C PHE A 599 -3.76 10.33 -3.33
N THR A 600 -3.85 10.26 -2.00
CA THR A 600 -3.72 11.43 -1.15
C THR A 600 -2.23 11.80 -1.00
N ILE A 601 -1.78 12.87 -1.66
CA ILE A 601 -0.42 13.41 -1.45
C ILE A 601 -0.39 14.08 -0.08
N HIS A 602 0.21 13.40 0.90
CA HIS A 602 0.44 13.95 2.23
C HIS A 602 1.86 14.54 2.32
N CYS A 603 2.01 15.85 2.11
CA CYS A 603 3.17 16.56 2.66
C CYS A 603 2.87 16.91 4.12
N SER A 604 3.31 16.07 5.05
CA SER A 604 3.19 16.30 6.50
C SER A 604 4.58 16.35 7.13
N SER A 605 4.88 17.46 7.81
CA SER A 605 6.22 17.76 8.33
C SER A 605 6.72 16.86 9.46
N HIS A 606 5.91 16.03 10.13
CA HIS A 606 6.40 15.24 11.28
C HIS A 606 5.65 13.91 11.56
N VAL A 607 5.52 13.03 10.56
CA VAL A 607 5.16 11.61 10.79
C VAL A 607 6.11 10.72 9.99
N ASN A 608 6.70 9.72 10.65
CA ASN A 608 7.75 8.86 10.10
C ASN A 608 7.40 8.27 8.72
N ASN A 609 8.03 8.86 7.71
CA ASN A 609 8.16 8.44 6.32
C ASN A 609 8.71 7.02 6.11
N ALA A 610 9.12 6.31 7.15
CA ALA A 610 9.91 5.07 7.06
C ALA A 610 9.31 4.02 6.12
N LYS A 611 8.04 3.61 6.18
CA LYS A 611 7.65 2.40 5.42
C LYS A 611 7.56 2.54 3.89
N GLY A 612 7.16 3.72 3.39
CA GLY A 612 7.09 3.98 1.94
C GLY A 612 8.41 4.51 1.40
N ILE A 613 9.04 5.43 2.15
CA ILE A 613 10.34 6.00 1.78
C ILE A 613 11.45 4.95 1.95
N ASP A 614 11.45 4.08 2.96
CA ASP A 614 12.48 3.02 3.07
C ASP A 614 12.44 2.01 1.91
N TYR A 615 11.27 1.79 1.28
CA TYR A 615 11.14 0.93 0.09
C TYR A 615 11.77 1.57 -1.15
N TRP A 616 11.49 2.85 -1.40
CA TRP A 616 11.99 3.59 -2.57
C TRP A 616 13.44 4.11 -2.40
N MET A 617 13.83 4.49 -1.17
CA MET A 617 15.22 4.77 -0.80
C MET A 617 16.11 3.53 -0.95
N GLY A 618 15.58 2.34 -0.68
CA GLY A 618 16.27 1.08 -0.94
C GLY A 618 16.62 0.93 -2.42
N TYR A 619 15.70 1.28 -3.32
CA TYR A 619 15.93 1.22 -4.75
C TYR A 619 17.03 2.16 -5.25
N LEU A 620 17.05 3.44 -4.84
CA LEU A 620 18.14 4.36 -5.24
C LEU A 620 19.49 3.82 -4.75
N GLN A 621 19.52 3.31 -3.51
CA GLN A 621 20.71 2.67 -2.94
C GLN A 621 21.11 1.42 -3.72
N ASP A 622 20.16 0.62 -4.20
CA ASP A 622 20.44 -0.58 -5.01
C ASP A 622 21.02 -0.22 -6.38
N VAL A 623 20.49 0.82 -7.05
CA VAL A 623 21.02 1.33 -8.32
C VAL A 623 22.43 1.88 -8.13
N GLU A 624 22.63 2.72 -7.12
CA GLU A 624 23.93 3.30 -6.78
C GLU A 624 24.94 2.21 -6.40
N LEU A 625 24.50 1.19 -5.64
CA LEU A 625 25.32 0.03 -5.28
C LEU A 625 25.67 -0.82 -6.50
N ALA A 626 24.74 -1.03 -7.43
CA ALA A 626 24.98 -1.75 -8.68
C ALA A 626 26.04 -1.03 -9.53
N LEU A 627 25.91 0.30 -9.70
CA LEU A 627 26.92 1.12 -10.37
C LEU A 627 28.25 1.08 -9.63
N LYS A 628 28.24 1.19 -8.30
CA LYS A 628 29.47 1.13 -7.49
C LYS A 628 30.19 -0.21 -7.61
N ARG A 629 29.42 -1.31 -7.60
CA ARG A 629 29.92 -2.67 -7.84
C ARG A 629 30.48 -2.82 -9.24
N MET A 630 29.79 -2.33 -10.27
CA MET A 630 30.23 -2.35 -11.66
C MET A 630 31.57 -1.61 -11.82
N LEU A 631 31.65 -0.37 -11.35
CA LEU A 631 32.88 0.45 -11.37
C LEU A 631 34.00 -0.22 -10.58
N ASN A 632 33.68 -1.06 -9.59
CA ASN A 632 34.63 -1.91 -8.87
C ASN A 632 34.80 -3.30 -9.51
N PHE A 633 34.90 -3.37 -10.84
CA PHE A 633 35.14 -4.61 -11.60
C PHE A 633 34.11 -5.72 -11.33
N ASN A 634 32.85 -5.33 -11.09
CA ASN A 634 31.73 -6.19 -10.71
C ASN A 634 31.90 -6.92 -9.37
N VAL A 635 32.78 -6.41 -8.49
CA VAL A 635 33.05 -6.94 -7.15
C VAL A 635 32.45 -6.01 -6.10
N ALA A 636 31.85 -6.57 -5.05
CA ALA A 636 31.28 -5.78 -3.97
C ALA A 636 32.35 -4.89 -3.30
N PRO A 637 32.09 -3.60 -3.06
CA PRO A 637 33.04 -2.73 -2.39
C PRO A 637 33.23 -3.15 -0.92
N VAL A 638 34.47 -3.39 -0.50
CA VAL A 638 34.80 -3.79 0.87
C VAL A 638 34.85 -2.54 1.76
N LYS A 639 34.00 -2.47 2.78
CA LYS A 639 33.83 -1.27 3.64
C LYS A 639 35.10 -0.84 4.45
N ASN A 640 36.19 -1.61 4.41
CA ASN A 640 37.39 -1.41 5.25
C ASN A 640 38.74 -1.53 4.51
N SER A 641 38.81 -1.47 3.19
CA SER A 641 40.11 -1.47 2.52
C SER A 641 40.72 -0.07 2.48
N THR A 642 41.68 0.20 3.36
CA THR A 642 42.68 1.28 3.22
C THR A 642 43.68 0.99 2.08
N GLY A 643 43.24 0.28 1.03
CA GLY A 643 44.04 -0.02 -0.14
C GLY A 643 43.90 1.09 -1.17
N GLU A 644 44.98 1.45 -1.84
CA GLU A 644 44.93 2.41 -2.95
C GLU A 644 43.97 1.90 -4.04
N PRO A 645 43.06 2.74 -4.55
CA PRO A 645 42.15 2.34 -5.60
C PRO A 645 42.94 2.03 -6.88
N VAL A 646 42.60 0.91 -7.53
CA VAL A 646 43.18 0.58 -8.84
C VAL A 646 42.69 1.62 -9.85
N TRP A 647 43.63 2.35 -10.46
CA TRP A 647 43.34 3.33 -11.49
C TRP A 647 42.78 2.66 -12.75
N LYS A 648 41.75 3.27 -13.31
CA LYS A 648 40.97 2.72 -14.42
C LYS A 648 40.32 3.82 -15.24
N VAL A 649 39.98 3.49 -16.48
CA VAL A 649 39.24 4.37 -17.39
C VAL A 649 37.79 3.93 -17.47
N LEU A 650 36.86 4.87 -17.41
CA LEU A 650 35.44 4.63 -17.66
C LEU A 650 35.10 4.99 -19.11
N ILE A 651 34.59 4.02 -19.87
CA ILE A 651 34.09 4.22 -21.22
C ILE A 651 32.57 4.02 -21.19
N TYR A 652 31.81 5.04 -21.56
CA TYR A 652 30.35 4.92 -21.67
C TYR A 652 29.85 5.51 -22.98
N ASP A 653 28.63 5.16 -23.37
CA ASP A 653 27.90 5.89 -24.40
C ASP A 653 27.03 6.99 -23.75
N ARG A 654 26.20 7.67 -24.54
CA ARG A 654 25.30 8.70 -24.00
C ARG A 654 24.23 8.12 -23.06
N PHE A 655 23.81 6.87 -23.28
CA PHE A 655 22.85 6.20 -22.40
C PHE A 655 23.47 5.97 -21.01
N GLY A 656 24.69 5.42 -20.97
CA GLY A 656 25.42 5.19 -19.72
C GLY A 656 25.76 6.49 -19.00
N GLN A 657 26.09 7.56 -19.74
CA GLN A 657 26.32 8.89 -19.18
C GLN A 657 25.08 9.44 -18.48
N ASP A 658 23.89 9.34 -19.11
CA ASP A 658 22.64 9.83 -18.54
C ASP A 658 22.21 9.06 -17.28
N ILE A 659 22.61 7.79 -17.16
CA ILE A 659 22.33 6.96 -15.98
C ILE A 659 23.28 7.32 -14.82
N ILE A 660 24.58 7.53 -15.10
CA ILE A 660 25.59 7.79 -14.07
C ILE A 660 25.51 9.23 -13.54
N SER A 661 25.33 10.20 -14.43
CA SER A 661 25.49 11.63 -14.10
C SER A 661 24.57 12.17 -12.99
N PRO A 662 23.30 11.73 -12.83
CA PRO A 662 22.46 12.19 -11.73
C PRO A 662 22.85 11.57 -10.38
N LEU A 663 23.56 10.45 -10.39
CA LEU A 663 23.80 9.60 -9.23
C LEU A 663 25.20 9.74 -8.64
N LEU A 664 26.22 9.96 -9.49
CA LEU A 664 27.63 10.00 -9.08
C LEU A 664 28.30 11.27 -9.57
N SER A 665 28.89 12.01 -8.64
CA SER A 665 29.70 13.18 -8.95
C SER A 665 31.07 12.79 -9.53
N VAL A 666 31.70 13.72 -10.27
CA VAL A 666 33.07 13.53 -10.77
C VAL A 666 34.06 13.28 -9.63
N LYS A 667 33.80 13.85 -8.45
CA LYS A 667 34.61 13.60 -7.25
C LYS A 667 34.52 12.14 -6.83
N GLU A 668 33.31 11.59 -6.72
CA GLU A 668 33.10 10.19 -6.33
C GLU A 668 33.67 9.21 -7.35
N LEU A 669 33.56 9.50 -8.65
CA LEU A 669 34.20 8.68 -9.68
C LEU A 669 35.73 8.61 -9.47
N ARG A 670 36.38 9.74 -9.16
CA ARG A 670 37.82 9.78 -8.86
C ARG A 670 38.16 9.02 -7.58
N ASP A 671 37.35 9.18 -6.52
CA ASP A 671 37.53 8.48 -5.25
C ASP A 671 37.42 6.94 -5.44
N MET A 672 36.74 6.49 -6.50
CA MET A 672 36.62 5.09 -6.90
C MET A 672 37.71 4.59 -7.86
N GLY A 673 38.72 5.41 -8.16
CA GLY A 673 39.84 5.08 -9.06
C GLY A 673 39.60 5.37 -10.54
N ILE A 674 38.52 6.05 -10.91
CA ILE A 674 38.29 6.47 -12.31
C ILE A 674 39.13 7.72 -12.58
N THR A 675 40.21 7.58 -13.35
CA THR A 675 41.10 8.70 -13.71
C THR A 675 40.53 9.50 -14.88
N LEU A 676 39.95 8.81 -15.86
CA LEU A 676 39.37 9.38 -17.06
C LEU A 676 38.00 8.75 -17.33
N HIS A 677 37.05 9.57 -17.78
CA HIS A 677 35.76 9.12 -18.29
C HIS A 677 35.57 9.67 -19.71
N LEU A 678 35.34 8.79 -20.69
CA LEU A 678 35.34 9.13 -22.10
C LEU A 678 34.12 8.54 -22.79
N LEU A 679 33.59 9.25 -23.80
CA LEU A 679 32.52 8.73 -24.64
C LEU A 679 33.07 7.64 -25.57
N LEU A 680 32.36 6.53 -25.73
CA LEU A 680 32.73 5.42 -26.61
C LEU A 680 33.04 5.89 -28.05
N HIS A 681 32.24 6.82 -28.56
CA HIS A 681 32.36 7.35 -29.92
C HIS A 681 33.32 8.54 -30.05
N SER A 682 34.02 8.91 -28.98
CA SER A 682 35.12 9.88 -29.07
C SER A 682 36.40 9.23 -29.62
N ASP A 683 37.23 10.07 -30.24
CA ASP A 683 38.61 9.71 -30.56
C ASP A 683 39.39 9.56 -29.26
N ARG A 684 39.99 8.39 -29.04
CA ARG A 684 40.63 7.99 -27.78
C ARG A 684 42.02 7.47 -28.07
N ASP A 685 43.01 8.02 -27.38
CA ASP A 685 44.39 7.56 -27.47
C ASP A 685 44.56 6.21 -26.72
N PRO A 686 45.45 5.32 -27.20
CA PRO A 686 45.75 4.06 -26.50
C PRO A 686 46.38 4.30 -25.11
N ILE A 687 45.86 3.61 -24.10
CA ILE A 687 46.38 3.59 -22.73
C ILE A 687 46.54 2.12 -22.29
N PRO A 688 47.54 1.40 -22.85
CA PRO A 688 47.64 -0.06 -22.76
C PRO A 688 47.96 -0.61 -21.36
N ASP A 689 48.39 0.24 -20.42
CA ASP A 689 48.75 -0.15 -19.05
C ASP A 689 47.63 0.11 -18.03
N VAL A 690 46.42 0.47 -18.50
CA VAL A 690 45.29 0.82 -17.62
C VAL A 690 44.06 0.00 -17.99
N PRO A 691 43.35 -0.62 -17.03
CA PRO A 691 42.11 -1.32 -17.27
C PRO A 691 40.96 -0.36 -17.61
N ALA A 692 40.06 -0.80 -18.50
CA ALA A 692 38.89 -0.03 -18.91
C ALA A 692 37.57 -0.72 -18.52
N VAL A 693 36.68 0.04 -17.88
CA VAL A 693 35.32 -0.35 -17.57
C VAL A 693 34.40 0.25 -18.62
N TYR A 694 33.76 -0.61 -19.42
CA TYR A 694 32.77 -0.21 -20.41
C TYR A 694 31.38 -0.30 -19.79
N PHE A 695 30.57 0.76 -19.92
CA PHE A 695 29.16 0.79 -19.53
C PHE A 695 28.32 1.38 -20.68
N VAL A 696 27.74 0.50 -21.50
CA VAL A 696 27.18 0.89 -22.81
C VAL A 696 25.89 0.14 -23.13
N MET A 697 25.03 0.72 -23.95
CA MET A 697 23.86 0.03 -24.51
C MET A 697 24.35 -0.99 -25.57
N PRO A 698 23.77 -2.21 -25.67
CA PRO A 698 24.17 -3.19 -26.68
C PRO A 698 23.60 -2.87 -28.08
N THR A 699 23.85 -1.67 -28.61
CA THR A 699 23.52 -1.28 -29.99
C THR A 699 24.58 -1.78 -30.97
N GLU A 700 24.21 -2.00 -32.24
CA GLU A 700 25.18 -2.47 -33.27
C GLU A 700 26.37 -1.52 -33.39
N GLU A 701 26.12 -0.22 -33.43
CA GLU A 701 27.15 0.83 -33.48
C GLU A 701 28.13 0.74 -32.29
N ASN A 702 27.62 0.52 -31.08
CA ASN A 702 28.46 0.37 -29.90
C ASN A 702 29.29 -0.91 -29.96
N ILE A 703 28.69 -2.04 -30.36
CA ILE A 703 29.40 -3.32 -30.50
C ILE A 703 30.52 -3.20 -31.52
N ASP A 704 30.27 -2.57 -32.67
CA ASP A 704 31.29 -2.37 -33.71
C ASP A 704 32.46 -1.51 -33.19
N ARG A 705 32.15 -0.42 -32.47
CA ARG A 705 33.19 0.45 -31.88
C ARG A 705 34.01 -0.28 -30.81
N MET A 706 33.39 -1.14 -30.00
CA MET A 706 34.09 -1.99 -29.03
C MET A 706 34.97 -3.04 -29.71
N CYS A 707 34.47 -3.68 -30.76
CA CYS A 707 35.25 -4.61 -31.59
C CYS A 707 36.48 -3.93 -32.19
N GLN A 708 36.37 -2.65 -32.60
CA GLN A 708 37.50 -1.85 -33.05
C GLN A 708 38.50 -1.55 -31.93
N ASP A 709 38.03 -1.21 -30.72
CA ASP A 709 38.89 -0.98 -29.55
C ASP A 709 39.70 -2.23 -29.18
N LEU A 710 39.11 -3.43 -29.31
CA LEU A 710 39.79 -4.71 -29.08
C LEU A 710 40.85 -4.99 -30.15
N ARG A 711 40.55 -4.70 -31.42
CA ARG A 711 41.53 -4.84 -32.53
C ARG A 711 42.71 -3.90 -32.38
N ASN A 712 42.47 -2.70 -31.85
CA ASN A 712 43.49 -1.70 -31.61
C ASN A 712 44.20 -1.88 -30.25
N GLN A 713 43.73 -2.79 -29.40
CA GLN A 713 44.28 -3.06 -28.05
C GLN A 713 44.53 -1.78 -27.23
N LEU A 714 43.51 -0.92 -27.16
CA LEU A 714 43.61 0.39 -26.51
C LEU A 714 43.88 0.33 -24.99
N TYR A 715 43.54 -0.76 -24.31
CA TYR A 715 43.60 -0.87 -22.84
C TYR A 715 44.20 -2.20 -22.40
N GLU A 716 44.65 -2.27 -21.14
CA GLU A 716 45.25 -3.49 -20.57
C GLU A 716 44.24 -4.64 -20.52
N SER A 717 43.03 -4.33 -20.03
CA SER A 717 41.93 -5.26 -19.89
C SER A 717 40.58 -4.56 -20.02
N TYR A 718 39.58 -5.33 -20.45
CA TYR A 718 38.26 -4.86 -20.84
C TYR A 718 37.20 -5.49 -19.94
N TYR A 719 36.50 -4.66 -19.18
CA TYR A 719 35.35 -5.04 -18.36
C TYR A 719 34.07 -4.56 -19.04
N LEU A 720 33.40 -5.47 -19.74
CA LEU A 720 32.27 -5.15 -20.60
C LEU A 720 30.97 -5.22 -19.80
N ASN A 721 30.32 -4.07 -19.58
CA ASN A 721 29.04 -3.99 -18.89
C ASN A 721 27.97 -3.42 -19.83
N PHE A 722 26.94 -4.21 -20.09
CA PHE A 722 25.82 -3.80 -20.92
C PHE A 722 24.68 -3.27 -20.05
N ILE A 723 24.12 -2.13 -20.45
CA ILE A 723 22.99 -1.48 -19.75
C ILE A 723 21.77 -2.40 -19.72
N SER A 724 21.52 -3.13 -20.80
CA SER A 724 20.46 -4.13 -20.95
C SER A 724 21.05 -5.45 -21.48
N ALA A 725 20.23 -6.51 -21.48
CA ALA A 725 20.70 -7.84 -21.88
C ALA A 725 21.21 -7.87 -23.34
N ILE A 726 22.43 -8.35 -23.54
CA ILE A 726 23.02 -8.52 -24.88
C ILE A 726 22.49 -9.77 -25.58
N SER A 727 22.27 -9.68 -26.90
CA SER A 727 21.89 -10.84 -27.70
C SER A 727 23.09 -11.75 -27.97
N ARG A 728 22.81 -13.06 -28.12
CA ARG A 728 23.85 -14.06 -28.40
C ARG A 728 24.67 -13.73 -29.66
N SER A 729 24.03 -13.27 -30.73
CA SER A 729 24.72 -12.88 -31.97
C SER A 729 25.76 -11.79 -31.72
N LYS A 730 25.38 -10.73 -31.01
CA LYS A 730 26.29 -9.61 -30.69
C LYS A 730 27.44 -10.05 -29.79
N LEU A 731 27.19 -10.99 -28.87
CA LEU A 731 28.23 -11.58 -28.05
C LEU A 731 29.23 -12.41 -28.88
N GLU A 732 28.72 -13.17 -29.87
CA GLU A 732 29.54 -13.92 -30.83
C GLU A 732 30.41 -12.97 -31.68
N ASP A 733 29.89 -11.80 -32.07
CA ASP A 733 30.65 -10.78 -32.80
C ASP A 733 31.84 -10.24 -32.00
N ILE A 734 31.63 -9.92 -30.72
CA ILE A 734 32.71 -9.50 -29.81
C ILE A 734 33.74 -10.62 -29.63
N ALA A 735 33.28 -11.85 -29.44
CA ALA A 735 34.17 -13.00 -29.27
C ALA A 735 35.03 -13.24 -30.53
N ASN A 736 34.44 -13.14 -31.72
CA ASN A 736 35.16 -13.23 -32.99
C ASN A 736 36.17 -12.10 -33.15
N ALA A 737 35.82 -10.87 -32.78
CA ALA A 737 36.75 -9.74 -32.81
C ALA A 737 37.93 -9.93 -31.83
N ALA A 738 37.66 -10.39 -30.61
CA ALA A 738 38.69 -10.67 -29.61
C ALA A 738 39.63 -11.82 -30.06
N LEU A 739 39.08 -12.88 -30.66
CA LEU A 739 39.86 -13.98 -31.25
C LEU A 739 40.75 -13.49 -32.39
N GLY A 740 40.19 -12.73 -33.33
CA GLY A 740 40.94 -12.18 -34.47
C GLY A 740 42.04 -11.20 -34.06
N ALA A 741 41.85 -10.49 -32.95
CA ALA A 741 42.83 -9.55 -32.38
C ALA A 741 43.84 -10.19 -31.42
N ASN A 742 43.71 -11.49 -31.12
CA ASN A 742 44.43 -12.18 -30.05
C ASN A 742 44.32 -11.48 -28.68
N ALA A 743 43.15 -10.88 -28.41
CA ALA A 743 42.86 -10.09 -27.21
C ALA A 743 41.89 -10.81 -26.25
N VAL A 744 41.63 -12.11 -26.43
CA VAL A 744 40.68 -12.89 -25.62
C VAL A 744 41.02 -12.84 -24.13
N THR A 745 42.32 -12.90 -23.78
CA THR A 745 42.78 -12.83 -22.38
C THR A 745 42.65 -11.43 -21.77
N GLN A 746 42.47 -10.39 -22.60
CA GLN A 746 42.25 -9.02 -22.15
C GLN A 746 40.78 -8.77 -21.79
N VAL A 747 39.83 -9.54 -22.33
CA VAL A 747 38.41 -9.45 -21.94
C VAL A 747 38.20 -10.14 -20.60
N ALA A 748 38.23 -9.37 -19.53
CA ALA A 748 38.22 -9.89 -18.17
C ALA A 748 36.83 -10.38 -17.73
N LYS A 749 35.78 -9.62 -18.04
CA LYS A 749 34.41 -9.86 -17.61
C LYS A 749 33.40 -9.32 -18.62
N VAL A 750 32.26 -10.00 -18.73
CA VAL A 750 31.09 -9.57 -19.51
C VAL A 750 29.84 -9.71 -18.63
N PHE A 751 29.10 -8.61 -18.43
CA PHE A 751 27.93 -8.56 -17.55
C PHE A 751 26.78 -7.79 -18.18
N ASP A 752 25.56 -8.29 -17.98
CA ASP A 752 24.32 -7.53 -18.16
C ASP A 752 23.97 -6.86 -16.82
N GLN A 753 23.90 -5.53 -16.80
CA GLN A 753 23.65 -4.76 -15.56
C GLN A 753 22.15 -4.55 -15.27
N TYR A 754 21.30 -4.61 -16.30
CA TYR A 754 19.86 -4.33 -16.19
C TYR A 754 19.53 -2.95 -15.59
N LEU A 755 20.29 -1.92 -15.99
CA LEU A 755 20.14 -0.53 -15.52
C LEU A 755 19.55 0.39 -16.59
N ASN A 756 18.66 -0.13 -17.47
CA ASN A 756 18.06 0.65 -18.57
C ASN A 756 16.94 1.59 -18.10
N PHE A 757 17.26 2.52 -17.22
CA PHE A 757 16.39 3.60 -16.72
C PHE A 757 17.26 4.63 -16.00
N ILE A 758 16.75 5.85 -15.82
CA ILE A 758 17.48 6.95 -15.17
C ILE A 758 16.72 7.35 -13.91
N THR A 759 17.40 7.33 -12.76
CA THR A 759 16.80 7.79 -11.50
C THR A 759 17.18 9.24 -11.24
N LEU A 760 16.17 10.09 -11.05
CA LEU A 760 16.37 11.52 -10.76
C LEU A 760 16.10 11.84 -9.29
N GLU A 761 15.16 11.15 -8.68
CA GLU A 761 14.82 11.25 -7.26
C GLU A 761 14.58 9.85 -6.66
N ASP A 762 14.45 9.76 -5.34
CA ASP A 762 14.20 8.49 -4.65
C ASP A 762 12.93 7.78 -5.14
N ASP A 763 11.92 8.55 -5.56
CA ASP A 763 10.61 8.10 -6.02
C ASP A 763 10.31 8.48 -7.49
N MET A 764 11.32 8.92 -8.26
CA MET A 764 11.16 9.32 -9.65
C MET A 764 12.25 8.74 -10.57
N PHE A 765 11.80 8.04 -11.61
CA PHE A 765 12.66 7.58 -12.69
C PHE A 765 12.11 7.93 -14.07
N LEU A 766 13.01 7.98 -15.04
CA LEU A 766 12.72 8.19 -16.45
C LEU A 766 13.09 6.94 -17.25
N LEU A 767 12.28 6.68 -18.28
CA LEU A 767 12.60 5.68 -19.29
C LEU A 767 13.13 6.40 -20.53
N CYS A 768 14.18 5.87 -21.16
CA CYS A 768 14.66 6.26 -22.50
C CYS A 768 14.80 7.79 -22.71
N ASN A 769 15.79 8.41 -22.05
CA ASN A 769 16.09 9.82 -22.26
C ASN A 769 16.67 10.10 -23.66
N GLN A 770 17.63 9.27 -24.06
CA GLN A 770 18.12 9.25 -25.43
C GLN A 770 17.00 8.74 -26.34
N ASN A 771 16.71 9.50 -27.40
CA ASN A 771 15.60 9.24 -28.33
C ASN A 771 14.19 9.31 -27.71
N LYS A 772 13.99 10.15 -26.68
CA LYS A 772 12.67 10.38 -26.04
C LYS A 772 11.51 10.66 -27.01
N GLU A 773 11.82 11.25 -28.18
CA GLU A 773 10.83 11.52 -29.23
C GLU A 773 10.20 10.24 -29.79
N LEU A 774 10.94 9.11 -29.83
CA LEU A 774 10.46 7.84 -30.36
C LEU A 774 9.40 7.18 -29.46
N ILE A 775 9.44 7.42 -28.16
CA ILE A 775 8.47 6.89 -27.20
C ILE A 775 7.50 7.97 -26.70
N SER A 776 7.51 9.14 -27.33
CA SER A 776 6.71 10.29 -26.91
C SER A 776 5.21 10.03 -27.07
N TYR A 777 4.39 10.80 -26.35
CA TYR A 777 2.94 10.80 -26.54
C TYR A 777 2.54 10.98 -28.00
N ARG A 778 3.27 11.85 -28.73
CA ARG A 778 3.08 12.07 -30.16
C ARG A 778 3.39 10.82 -30.98
N ALA A 779 4.50 10.13 -30.70
CA ALA A 779 4.87 8.93 -31.44
C ALA A 779 3.81 7.83 -31.29
N ILE A 780 3.26 7.65 -30.09
CA ILE A 780 2.22 6.64 -29.80
C ILE A 780 0.85 7.05 -30.37
N SER A 781 0.58 8.36 -30.46
CA SER A 781 -0.75 8.88 -30.81
C SER A 781 -0.86 9.40 -32.25
N ARG A 782 0.18 9.26 -33.08
CA ARG A 782 0.15 9.69 -34.49
C ARG A 782 -0.67 8.71 -35.36
N PRO A 783 -1.40 9.19 -36.37
CA PRO A 783 -2.31 8.35 -37.15
C PRO A 783 -1.60 7.44 -38.14
N ASP A 784 -0.40 7.81 -38.57
CA ASP A 784 0.43 7.10 -39.54
C ASP A 784 1.32 6.02 -38.90
N ILE A 785 1.17 5.77 -37.59
CA ILE A 785 1.97 4.75 -36.91
C ILE A 785 1.62 3.35 -37.43
N THR A 786 2.66 2.63 -37.83
CA THR A 786 2.54 1.23 -38.24
C THR A 786 2.50 0.31 -37.01
N ASP A 787 1.87 -0.86 -37.14
CA ASP A 787 1.84 -1.86 -36.06
C ASP A 787 3.27 -2.25 -35.64
N THR A 788 4.20 -2.35 -36.59
CA THR A 788 5.62 -2.66 -36.31
C THR A 788 6.33 -1.56 -35.49
N GLU A 789 6.11 -0.29 -35.82
CA GLU A 789 6.67 0.82 -35.03
C GLU A 789 6.07 0.85 -33.63
N MET A 790 4.76 0.63 -33.50
CA MET A 790 4.09 0.54 -32.20
C MET A 790 4.69 -0.59 -31.35
N GLU A 791 4.86 -1.78 -31.92
CA GLU A 791 5.49 -2.92 -31.24
C GLU A 791 6.90 -2.59 -30.76
N THR A 792 7.71 -1.93 -31.60
CA THR A 792 9.08 -1.51 -31.24
C THR A 792 9.09 -0.51 -30.08
N ILE A 793 8.17 0.45 -30.08
CA ILE A 793 8.02 1.42 -28.97
C ILE A 793 7.66 0.69 -27.67
N MET A 794 6.68 -0.22 -27.73
CA MET A 794 6.24 -0.98 -26.56
C MET A 794 7.36 -1.89 -26.02
N ASP A 795 8.12 -2.55 -26.90
CA ASP A 795 9.26 -3.38 -26.49
C ASP A 795 10.34 -2.54 -25.79
N THR A 796 10.61 -1.33 -26.27
CA THR A 796 11.55 -0.40 -25.62
C THR A 796 11.10 -0.04 -24.19
N ILE A 797 9.82 0.27 -24.00
CA ILE A 797 9.24 0.57 -22.67
C ILE A 797 9.30 -0.66 -21.77
N VAL A 798 8.90 -1.83 -22.29
CA VAL A 798 8.89 -3.11 -21.56
C VAL A 798 10.29 -3.51 -21.12
N ASP A 799 11.30 -3.33 -21.97
CA ASP A 799 12.69 -3.63 -21.66
C ASP A 799 13.22 -2.79 -20.51
N SER A 800 12.87 -1.50 -20.51
CA SER A 800 13.29 -0.55 -19.47
C SER A 800 12.59 -0.85 -18.14
N LEU A 801 11.27 -1.08 -18.15
CA LEU A 801 10.50 -1.48 -16.96
C LEU A 801 10.96 -2.83 -16.42
N PHE A 802 11.30 -3.77 -17.29
CA PHE A 802 11.85 -5.06 -16.88
C PHE A 802 13.19 -4.88 -16.15
N CYS A 803 14.11 -4.07 -16.69
CA CYS A 803 15.38 -3.72 -16.04
C CYS A 803 15.16 -3.11 -14.65
N PHE A 804 14.19 -2.19 -14.53
CA PHE A 804 13.79 -1.61 -13.26
C PHE A 804 13.38 -2.68 -12.23
N PHE A 805 12.48 -3.60 -12.59
CA PHE A 805 12.03 -4.65 -11.66
C PHE A 805 13.11 -5.70 -11.34
N VAL A 806 14.02 -5.98 -12.27
CA VAL A 806 15.19 -6.82 -12.01
C VAL A 806 16.11 -6.15 -10.98
N THR A 807 16.38 -4.85 -11.13
CA THR A 807 17.19 -4.09 -10.17
C THR A 807 16.52 -4.03 -8.79
N LEU A 808 15.20 -3.84 -8.75
CA LEU A 808 14.41 -3.84 -7.52
C LEU A 808 14.31 -5.22 -6.85
N GLY A 809 14.63 -6.31 -7.57
CA GLY A 809 14.47 -7.66 -7.07
C GLY A 809 13.02 -8.05 -6.75
N ALA A 810 12.02 -7.38 -7.35
CA ALA A 810 10.61 -7.54 -7.00
C ALA A 810 9.71 -7.77 -8.22
N ILE A 811 8.69 -8.61 -8.06
CA ILE A 811 7.73 -8.92 -9.14
C ILE A 811 6.41 -8.18 -8.87
N PRO A 812 6.03 -7.21 -9.71
CA PRO A 812 4.86 -6.38 -9.46
C PRO A 812 3.54 -7.10 -9.76
N ILE A 813 2.46 -6.66 -9.13
CA ILE A 813 1.08 -6.86 -9.59
C ILE A 813 0.80 -5.77 -10.62
N ILE A 814 0.47 -6.13 -11.86
CA ILE A 814 0.25 -5.14 -12.93
C ILE A 814 -1.25 -4.81 -13.03
N ARG A 815 -1.56 -3.51 -13.13
CA ARG A 815 -2.88 -2.96 -13.44
C ARG A 815 -2.74 -1.92 -14.54
N CYS A 816 -3.69 -1.88 -15.47
CA CYS A 816 -3.65 -0.94 -16.60
C CYS A 816 -5.05 -0.56 -17.08
N SER A 817 -5.13 0.54 -17.83
CA SER A 817 -6.29 0.89 -18.65
C SER A 817 -6.45 -0.12 -19.80
N ARG A 818 -7.68 -0.61 -20.05
CA ARG A 818 -7.96 -1.55 -21.15
C ARG A 818 -8.16 -0.84 -22.48
N GLY A 819 -7.79 -1.49 -23.58
CA GLY A 819 -7.93 -1.01 -24.95
C GLY A 819 -6.95 0.10 -25.32
N THR A 820 -5.80 0.19 -24.63
CA THR A 820 -4.84 1.30 -24.73
C THR A 820 -3.40 0.80 -24.84
N ALA A 821 -2.45 1.69 -25.11
CA ALA A 821 -1.03 1.34 -25.14
C ALA A 821 -0.55 0.78 -23.79
N ALA A 822 -1.11 1.26 -22.67
CA ALA A 822 -0.83 0.71 -21.34
C ALA A 822 -1.13 -0.79 -21.23
N GLU A 823 -2.17 -1.31 -21.90
CA GLU A 823 -2.46 -2.75 -21.92
C GLU A 823 -1.43 -3.54 -22.72
N MET A 824 -0.95 -3.00 -23.84
CA MET A 824 0.11 -3.64 -24.64
C MET A 824 1.41 -3.79 -23.82
N VAL A 825 1.83 -2.72 -23.13
CA VAL A 825 2.97 -2.75 -22.21
C VAL A 825 2.73 -3.76 -21.09
N ALA A 826 1.55 -3.74 -20.47
CA ALA A 826 1.21 -4.64 -19.36
C ALA A 826 1.34 -6.13 -19.77
N VAL A 827 0.74 -6.51 -20.90
CA VAL A 827 0.74 -7.89 -21.39
C VAL A 827 2.16 -8.35 -21.76
N LYS A 828 2.92 -7.51 -22.46
CA LYS A 828 4.31 -7.81 -22.85
C LYS A 828 5.24 -7.91 -21.63
N LEU A 829 5.14 -6.99 -20.68
CA LEU A 829 5.92 -7.01 -19.44
C LEU A 829 5.62 -8.26 -18.61
N ASP A 830 4.34 -8.57 -18.43
CA ASP A 830 3.87 -9.74 -17.70
C ASP A 830 4.34 -11.05 -18.37
N LYS A 831 4.34 -11.11 -19.72
CA LYS A 831 4.95 -12.20 -20.47
C LYS A 831 6.46 -12.31 -20.18
N LYS A 832 7.21 -11.21 -20.31
CA LYS A 832 8.67 -11.18 -20.09
C LYS A 832 9.06 -11.57 -18.67
N LEU A 833 8.32 -11.11 -17.66
CA LEU A 833 8.50 -11.48 -16.25
C LEU A 833 8.26 -12.99 -16.05
N ARG A 834 7.14 -13.53 -16.58
CA ARG A 834 6.83 -14.96 -16.46
C ARG A 834 7.85 -15.87 -17.13
N GLU A 835 8.36 -15.48 -18.29
CA GLU A 835 9.37 -16.27 -19.01
C GLU A 835 10.66 -16.39 -18.20
N ASN A 836 11.10 -15.31 -17.55
CA ASN A 836 12.28 -15.31 -16.67
C ASN A 836 12.07 -16.11 -15.36
N LEU A 837 10.84 -16.20 -14.85
CA LEU A 837 10.53 -16.97 -13.64
C LEU A 837 10.42 -18.48 -13.88
N ARG A 838 10.18 -18.91 -15.12
CA ARG A 838 10.11 -20.34 -15.47
C ARG A 838 11.47 -21.02 -15.45
N ASP A 839 12.55 -20.26 -15.63
CA ASP A 839 13.91 -20.78 -15.56
C ASP A 839 14.48 -20.66 -14.15
N ALA A 840 14.13 -21.63 -13.30
CA ALA A 840 14.55 -21.66 -11.89
C ALA A 840 16.08 -21.71 -11.67
N ARG A 841 16.87 -22.01 -12.69
CA ARG A 841 18.34 -22.03 -12.62
C ARG A 841 18.98 -20.66 -12.89
N ASN A 842 18.26 -19.74 -13.53
CA ASN A 842 18.72 -18.41 -13.94
C ASN A 842 17.77 -17.29 -13.52
N SER A 843 16.93 -17.53 -12.50
CA SER A 843 15.94 -16.54 -12.09
C SER A 843 16.64 -15.28 -11.56
N LEU A 844 16.52 -14.20 -12.35
CA LEU A 844 17.08 -12.87 -12.05
C LEU A 844 16.49 -12.25 -10.77
N PHE A 845 15.38 -12.80 -10.27
CA PHE A 845 14.67 -12.36 -9.07
C PHE A 845 15.05 -13.16 -7.82
N THR A 846 16.07 -14.02 -7.89
CA THR A 846 16.50 -14.92 -6.80
C THR A 846 18.01 -14.91 -6.53
N GLY A 847 18.75 -13.90 -7.02
CA GLY A 847 20.21 -13.86 -6.99
C GLY A 847 20.87 -13.61 -5.61
N ASP A 848 22.15 -14.00 -5.50
CA ASP A 848 23.03 -14.04 -4.29
C ASP A 848 23.10 -12.78 -3.41
N THR A 849 22.56 -11.64 -3.83
CA THR A 849 22.45 -10.42 -3.01
C THR A 849 21.31 -10.49 -1.99
N LEU A 850 20.37 -11.40 -2.18
CA LEU A 850 19.25 -11.68 -1.28
C LEU A 850 19.41 -13.13 -0.81
N GLY A 851 19.48 -13.34 0.51
CA GLY A 851 19.54 -14.68 1.07
C GLY A 851 18.42 -15.55 0.48
N ALA A 852 18.77 -16.76 0.04
CA ALA A 852 17.85 -17.72 -0.56
C ALA A 852 16.55 -17.83 0.28
N GLY A 853 15.43 -17.34 -0.26
CA GLY A 853 14.10 -17.49 0.35
C GLY A 853 13.34 -16.20 0.69
N GLN A 854 13.92 -15.00 0.54
CA GLN A 854 13.20 -13.74 0.78
C GLN A 854 12.44 -13.26 -0.47
N PHE A 855 11.26 -13.82 -0.73
CA PHE A 855 10.25 -13.02 -1.44
C PHE A 855 9.80 -11.92 -0.48
N SER A 856 9.83 -10.66 -0.91
CA SER A 856 9.07 -9.61 -0.21
C SER A 856 7.62 -10.11 -0.06
N PHE A 857 7.14 -10.25 1.18
CA PHE A 857 5.75 -10.66 1.47
C PHE A 857 4.70 -9.69 0.89
N GLN A 858 5.12 -8.56 0.33
CA GLN A 858 4.28 -7.64 -0.43
C GLN A 858 4.85 -7.43 -1.83
N ARG A 859 4.11 -7.89 -2.84
CA ARG A 859 4.38 -7.56 -4.24
C ARG A 859 4.01 -6.10 -4.50
N PRO A 860 4.88 -5.29 -5.12
CA PRO A 860 4.54 -3.91 -5.46
C PRO A 860 3.40 -3.86 -6.48
N LEU A 861 2.55 -2.85 -6.42
CA LEU A 861 1.52 -2.59 -7.43
C LEU A 861 2.11 -1.68 -8.51
N LEU A 862 2.13 -2.13 -9.76
CA LEU A 862 2.44 -1.30 -10.93
C LEU A 862 1.12 -0.88 -11.59
N VAL A 863 0.85 0.42 -11.62
CA VAL A 863 -0.29 1.00 -12.33
C VAL A 863 0.21 1.68 -13.61
N LEU A 864 -0.23 1.19 -14.76
CA LEU A 864 0.09 1.74 -16.07
C LEU A 864 -1.10 2.55 -16.59
N VAL A 865 -0.87 3.83 -16.85
CA VAL A 865 -1.88 4.77 -17.36
C VAL A 865 -1.36 5.51 -18.58
N ASP A 866 -2.23 5.70 -19.57
CA ASP A 866 -1.96 6.61 -20.68
C ASP A 866 -2.18 8.05 -20.27
N ARG A 867 -1.39 8.96 -20.83
CA ARG A 867 -1.50 10.41 -20.59
C ARG A 867 -2.88 10.99 -20.95
N ASN A 868 -3.66 10.29 -21.76
CA ASN A 868 -5.05 10.64 -22.09
C ASN A 868 -5.98 10.78 -20.88
N ILE A 869 -5.61 10.24 -19.71
CA ILE A 869 -6.37 10.39 -18.48
C ILE A 869 -6.38 11.84 -17.96
N ASP A 870 -5.31 12.60 -18.23
CA ASP A 870 -5.14 14.00 -17.80
C ASP A 870 -4.15 14.75 -18.70
N LEU A 871 -4.70 15.60 -19.57
CA LEU A 871 -3.95 16.51 -20.45
C LEU A 871 -3.84 17.94 -19.90
N ALA A 872 -4.54 18.29 -18.82
CA ALA A 872 -4.53 19.65 -18.28
C ALA A 872 -3.28 19.89 -17.43
N THR A 873 -2.93 18.94 -16.55
CA THR A 873 -1.79 19.09 -15.62
C THR A 873 -0.45 19.35 -16.30
N PRO A 874 -0.06 18.68 -17.40
CA PRO A 874 1.22 18.98 -18.07
C PRO A 874 1.28 20.36 -18.74
N LEU A 875 0.12 21.01 -18.94
CA LEU A 875 0.04 22.35 -19.52
C LEU A 875 0.01 23.43 -18.43
N HIS A 876 -0.31 23.07 -17.19
CA HIS A 876 -0.47 23.99 -16.08
C HIS A 876 0.87 24.60 -15.67
N HIS A 877 0.93 25.91 -15.49
CA HIS A 877 2.05 26.55 -14.81
C HIS A 877 2.06 26.11 -13.35
N THR A 878 3.23 25.77 -12.83
CA THR A 878 3.35 25.27 -11.46
C THR A 878 3.98 26.33 -10.57
N TRP A 879 3.66 26.30 -9.27
CA TRP A 879 4.17 27.29 -8.32
C TRP A 879 5.17 26.75 -7.29
N THR A 880 5.53 25.47 -7.41
CA THR A 880 6.56 24.85 -6.56
C THR A 880 7.95 25.02 -7.18
N TYR A 881 8.99 25.08 -6.35
CA TYR A 881 10.33 25.45 -6.81
C TYR A 881 10.85 24.58 -7.97
N GLN A 882 10.79 23.26 -7.81
CA GLN A 882 11.32 22.31 -8.79
C GLN A 882 10.57 22.34 -10.10
N ALA A 883 9.24 22.31 -10.04
CA ALA A 883 8.42 22.28 -11.23
C ALA A 883 8.52 23.62 -11.99
N LEU A 884 8.62 24.74 -11.27
CA LEU A 884 8.84 26.04 -11.88
C LEU A 884 10.22 26.18 -12.51
N VAL A 885 11.29 25.69 -11.86
CA VAL A 885 12.63 25.59 -12.46
C VAL A 885 12.60 24.75 -13.74
N HIS A 886 11.90 23.62 -13.74
CA HIS A 886 11.73 22.76 -14.92
C HIS A 886 10.94 23.44 -16.05
N ASP A 887 9.91 24.23 -15.72
CA ASP A 887 9.05 24.91 -16.70
C ASP A 887 9.76 26.11 -17.37
N VAL A 888 10.52 26.90 -16.61
CA VAL A 888 11.04 28.18 -17.09
C VAL A 888 12.53 28.20 -17.42
N LEU A 889 13.33 27.24 -16.94
CA LEU A 889 14.77 27.16 -17.17
C LEU A 889 15.17 25.91 -17.96
N ASP A 890 16.37 25.90 -18.53
CA ASP A 890 16.98 24.72 -19.16
C ASP A 890 17.44 23.74 -18.07
N PHE A 891 16.47 23.01 -17.50
CA PHE A 891 16.66 22.01 -16.46
C PHE A 891 16.54 20.60 -17.04
N HIS A 892 17.65 19.87 -17.03
CA HIS A 892 17.72 18.52 -17.58
C HIS A 892 18.64 17.63 -16.75
N LEU A 893 18.18 16.43 -16.39
CA LEU A 893 18.95 15.47 -15.57
C LEU A 893 19.55 16.09 -14.30
N ASN A 894 18.72 16.81 -13.53
CA ASN A 894 19.12 17.50 -12.30
C ASN A 894 20.17 18.61 -12.50
N ARG A 895 20.30 19.14 -13.72
CA ARG A 895 21.23 20.22 -14.06
C ARG A 895 20.52 21.41 -14.69
N VAL A 896 20.76 22.60 -14.16
CA VAL A 896 20.25 23.87 -14.70
C VAL A 896 21.38 24.58 -15.44
N ASN A 897 21.13 25.01 -16.69
CA ASN A 897 22.04 25.87 -17.43
C ASN A 897 21.50 27.30 -17.49
N LEU A 898 22.24 28.26 -16.92
CA LEU A 898 21.93 29.68 -16.98
C LEU A 898 22.83 30.38 -18.00
N GLU A 899 22.25 31.28 -18.80
CA GLU A 899 23.03 32.20 -19.63
C GLU A 899 23.49 33.38 -18.76
N GLU A 900 24.77 33.72 -18.77
CA GLU A 900 25.22 34.95 -18.12
C GLU A 900 24.70 36.17 -18.91
N PRO A 901 24.17 37.21 -18.24
CA PRO A 901 23.91 38.48 -18.89
C PRO A 901 25.25 39.04 -19.37
N SER A 902 25.43 39.14 -20.68
CA SER A 902 26.60 39.80 -21.26
C SER A 902 26.60 41.25 -20.78
N GLY A 903 27.47 41.56 -19.81
CA GLY A 903 27.74 42.94 -19.43
C GLY A 903 28.05 43.75 -20.68
N MET A 904 27.45 44.94 -20.77
CA MET A 904 27.78 45.94 -21.80
C MET A 904 29.24 46.38 -21.65
N GLU A 905 30.17 45.58 -22.12
CA GLU A 905 31.52 46.05 -22.46
C GLU A 905 31.56 46.25 -23.97
N ASN A 906 31.57 47.54 -24.36
CA ASN A 906 31.84 47.97 -25.73
C ASN A 906 33.22 47.46 -26.17
N SER A 907 33.27 46.26 -26.74
CA SER A 907 34.47 45.76 -27.40
C SER A 907 34.62 46.44 -28.77
N PRO A 908 35.83 46.87 -29.18
CA PRO A 908 36.06 47.55 -30.45
C PRO A 908 35.67 46.66 -31.64
N ALA A 909 35.16 47.29 -32.71
CA ALA A 909 34.77 46.62 -33.94
C ALA A 909 35.92 45.75 -34.50
N GLY A 910 35.72 44.43 -34.54
CA GLY A 910 36.64 43.47 -35.18
C GLY A 910 36.90 42.15 -34.45
N ALA A 911 36.43 41.96 -33.20
CA ALA A 911 36.63 40.70 -32.48
C ALA A 911 35.57 39.64 -32.87
N ARG A 912 36.02 38.39 -33.11
CA ARG A 912 35.16 37.20 -33.29
C ARG A 912 34.13 37.12 -32.15
N PRO A 913 32.87 36.69 -32.43
CA PRO A 913 31.86 36.55 -31.39
C PRO A 913 32.38 35.61 -30.29
N LYS A 914 32.63 36.15 -29.09
CA LYS A 914 32.93 35.35 -27.90
C LYS A 914 31.70 34.46 -27.64
N LYS A 915 31.94 33.15 -27.56
CA LYS A 915 30.94 32.15 -27.18
C LYS A 915 30.32 32.59 -25.85
N LYS A 916 29.00 32.76 -25.78
CA LYS A 916 28.29 33.05 -24.52
C LYS A 916 28.69 32.00 -23.49
N ASN A 917 29.29 32.42 -22.36
CA ASN A 917 29.60 31.50 -21.27
C ASN A 917 28.29 31.08 -20.60
N LYS A 918 27.95 29.79 -20.70
CA LYS A 918 26.83 29.19 -19.95
C LYS A 918 27.36 28.69 -18.62
N LYS A 919 26.70 29.06 -17.52
CA LYS A 919 27.03 28.56 -16.18
C LYS A 919 26.05 27.46 -15.81
N SER A 920 26.57 26.32 -15.39
CA SER A 920 25.78 25.12 -15.09
C SER A 920 25.78 24.85 -13.59
N TYR A 921 24.62 24.45 -13.06
CA TYR A 921 24.41 24.17 -11.64
C TYR A 921 23.76 22.79 -11.49
N ASP A 922 24.36 21.92 -10.67
CA ASP A 922 23.82 20.59 -10.36
C ASP A 922 22.96 20.65 -9.09
N LEU A 923 21.70 20.25 -9.19
CA LEU A 923 20.69 20.19 -8.12
C LEU A 923 20.51 18.74 -7.66
N THR A 924 21.36 18.29 -6.73
CA THR A 924 21.49 16.87 -6.38
C THR A 924 20.81 16.49 -5.06
N ALA A 925 20.76 15.20 -4.74
CA ALA A 925 20.29 14.69 -3.45
C ALA A 925 21.16 15.14 -2.24
N LEU A 926 22.42 15.51 -2.48
CA LEU A 926 23.33 16.02 -1.44
C LEU A 926 23.06 17.48 -1.06
N ASP A 927 22.33 18.20 -1.89
CA ASP A 927 21.95 19.59 -1.65
C ASP A 927 20.81 19.67 -0.62
N LYS A 928 21.18 20.03 0.62
CA LYS A 928 20.24 20.12 1.74
C LYS A 928 19.19 21.20 1.54
N PHE A 929 19.52 22.30 0.86
CA PHE A 929 18.55 23.36 0.60
C PHE A 929 17.53 22.90 -0.43
N TRP A 930 18.02 22.32 -1.54
CA TRP A 930 17.17 21.74 -2.57
C TRP A 930 16.21 20.68 -2.01
N GLN A 931 16.71 19.68 -1.27
CA GLN A 931 15.85 18.63 -0.73
C GLN A 931 14.76 19.14 0.21
N LYS A 932 15.05 20.21 0.96
CA LYS A 932 14.09 20.83 1.87
C LYS A 932 13.02 21.65 1.14
N HIS A 933 13.38 22.34 0.06
CA HIS A 933 12.55 23.38 -0.55
C HIS A 933 12.10 23.09 -2.00
N LYS A 934 12.52 21.99 -2.63
CA LYS A 934 12.13 21.63 -4.02
C LYS A 934 10.62 21.58 -4.25
N GLY A 935 9.85 21.12 -3.25
CA GLY A 935 8.38 21.08 -3.28
C GLY A 935 7.69 22.30 -2.65
N SER A 936 8.44 23.25 -2.07
CA SER A 936 7.86 24.44 -1.44
C SER A 936 7.37 25.43 -2.51
N PRO A 937 6.31 26.22 -2.21
CA PRO A 937 5.91 27.35 -3.04
C PRO A 937 7.06 28.35 -3.23
N PHE A 938 7.21 28.90 -4.43
CA PHE A 938 8.33 29.78 -4.77
C PHE A 938 8.54 30.99 -3.81
N PRO A 939 7.50 31.67 -3.29
CA PRO A 939 7.69 32.75 -2.31
C PRO A 939 8.42 32.31 -1.04
N GLU A 940 8.12 31.12 -0.52
CA GLU A 940 8.77 30.56 0.68
C GLU A 940 10.27 30.27 0.42
N VAL A 941 10.59 29.85 -0.81
CA VAL A 941 11.98 29.59 -1.24
C VAL A 941 12.78 30.88 -1.22
N ALA A 942 12.23 31.96 -1.80
CA ALA A 942 12.90 33.26 -1.83
C ALA A 942 13.19 33.80 -0.42
N GLU A 943 12.24 33.68 0.50
CA GLU A 943 12.44 34.02 1.92
C GLU A 943 13.52 33.14 2.57
N SER A 944 13.51 31.83 2.29
CA SER A 944 14.45 30.87 2.86
C SER A 944 15.88 31.09 2.38
N VAL A 945 16.10 31.39 1.09
CA VAL A 945 17.43 31.77 0.55
C VAL A 945 17.95 33.00 1.28
N GLN A 946 17.11 34.02 1.46
CA GLN A 946 17.48 35.25 2.16
C GLN A 946 17.87 34.99 3.62
N GLN A 947 17.11 34.16 4.33
CA GLN A 947 17.43 33.76 5.71
C GLN A 947 18.77 33.00 5.80
N GLU A 948 19.05 32.09 4.88
CA GLU A 948 20.33 31.37 4.85
C GLU A 948 21.51 32.30 4.56
N LEU A 949 21.34 33.27 3.66
CA LEU A 949 22.35 34.28 3.37
C LEU A 949 22.65 35.17 4.59
N GLU A 950 21.62 35.59 5.33
CA GLU A 950 21.78 36.36 6.58
C GLU A 950 22.47 35.54 7.67
N SER A 951 22.09 34.26 7.82
CA SER A 951 22.74 33.31 8.73
C SER A 951 24.22 33.12 8.38
N TYR A 952 24.54 32.98 7.10
CA TYR A 952 25.91 32.87 6.61
C TYR A 952 26.71 34.15 6.89
N ARG A 953 26.16 35.34 6.62
CA ARG A 953 26.83 36.62 6.93
C ARG A 953 27.17 36.76 8.40
N ALA A 954 26.25 36.39 9.30
CA ALA A 954 26.50 36.40 10.74
C ALA A 954 27.64 35.45 11.14
N GLN A 955 27.73 34.26 10.52
CA GLN A 955 28.82 33.31 10.73
C GLN A 955 30.15 33.83 10.18
N GLU A 956 30.15 34.46 9.00
CA GLU A 956 31.33 35.06 8.40
C GLU A 956 31.86 36.24 9.24
N ASP A 957 30.97 37.09 9.75
CA ASP A 957 31.33 38.22 10.61
C ASP A 957 31.90 37.75 11.96
N GLU A 958 31.41 36.65 12.51
CA GLU A 958 32.02 36.00 13.69
C GLU A 958 33.45 35.55 13.38
N VAL A 959 33.66 34.87 12.25
CA VAL A 959 35.00 34.42 11.82
C VAL A 959 35.93 35.62 11.59
N LYS A 960 35.46 36.69 10.95
CA LYS A 960 36.23 37.93 10.75
C LYS A 960 36.56 38.60 12.08
N ARG A 961 35.61 38.65 13.02
CA ARG A 961 35.83 39.20 14.36
C ARG A 961 36.86 38.40 15.14
N LEU A 962 36.79 37.07 15.08
CA LEU A 962 37.79 36.19 15.68
C LEU A 962 39.18 36.39 15.06
N LYS A 963 39.29 36.60 13.74
CA LYS A 963 40.55 36.97 13.09
C LYS A 963 41.08 38.33 13.56
N SER A 964 40.21 39.34 13.67
CA SER A 964 40.56 40.71 14.07
C SER A 964 40.99 40.83 15.54
N ILE A 965 40.31 40.14 16.47
CA ILE A 965 40.70 40.08 17.90
C ILE A 965 42.13 39.54 18.09
N MET A 966 42.64 38.79 17.11
CA MET A 966 43.94 38.13 17.19
C MET A 966 45.08 38.85 16.47
N GLY A 967 44.85 40.04 15.91
CA GLY A 967 45.91 40.88 15.34
C GLY A 967 46.56 40.31 14.06
N ILE A 968 45.88 39.39 13.37
CA ILE A 968 46.31 38.85 12.07
C ILE A 968 45.78 39.78 10.98
N GLU A 969 46.33 41.00 10.91
CA GLU A 969 46.18 41.89 9.76
C GLU A 969 47.53 41.91 9.03
N GLY A 970 47.68 41.04 8.02
CA GLY A 970 48.86 40.97 7.15
C GLY A 970 48.93 39.67 6.34
N GLU A 971 49.21 39.79 5.04
CA GLU A 971 49.29 38.72 4.04
C GLU A 971 50.52 37.79 4.18
N ASP A 972 50.92 37.42 5.39
CA ASP A 972 52.07 36.50 5.57
C ASP A 972 51.60 35.11 6.05
N ASP A 973 51.50 34.20 5.09
CA ASP A 973 50.97 32.82 5.19
C ASP A 973 51.89 31.88 6.03
N GLY A 974 52.96 32.41 6.65
CA GLY A 974 54.00 31.65 7.33
C GLY A 974 53.89 31.50 8.85
N ALA A 975 52.97 32.19 9.53
CA ALA A 975 52.99 32.31 11.00
C ALA A 975 52.01 31.38 11.77
N ILE A 976 51.57 30.26 11.19
CA ILE A 976 50.59 29.34 11.83
C ILE A 976 51.24 28.36 12.84
N SER A 977 52.57 28.24 12.84
CA SER A 977 53.29 27.18 13.57
C SER A 977 53.57 27.46 15.06
N MET A 978 53.45 28.70 15.55
CA MET A 978 53.98 29.06 16.88
C MET A 978 53.04 29.93 17.73
N LEU A 979 51.89 29.42 18.18
CA LEU A 979 51.20 29.99 19.35
C LEU A 979 50.51 28.90 20.20
N SER A 980 50.89 28.84 21.47
CA SER A 980 50.39 27.93 22.51
C SER A 980 49.07 28.37 23.14
N ASP A 981 48.25 27.38 23.50
CA ASP A 981 47.23 27.33 24.57
C ASP A 981 45.99 28.25 24.57
N ASN A 982 45.73 29.06 23.54
CA ASN A 982 44.38 29.60 23.25
C ASN A 982 43.74 28.99 21.98
N THR A 983 44.23 27.83 21.56
CA THR A 983 44.17 27.30 20.19
C THR A 983 42.89 26.55 19.83
N ALA A 984 42.01 26.22 20.77
CA ALA A 984 40.82 25.40 20.50
C ALA A 984 39.78 26.11 19.60
N LYS A 985 39.54 27.41 19.79
CA LYS A 985 38.59 28.18 18.96
C LYS A 985 39.13 28.45 17.56
N LEU A 986 40.45 28.64 17.43
CA LEU A 986 41.13 28.80 16.15
C LEU A 986 41.12 27.50 15.34
N THR A 987 41.52 26.37 15.96
CA THR A 987 41.46 25.06 15.31
C THR A 987 40.03 24.73 14.88
N SER A 988 39.03 25.02 15.72
CA SER A 988 37.61 24.85 15.38
C SER A 988 37.15 25.74 14.22
N ALA A 989 37.53 27.02 14.20
CA ALA A 989 37.16 27.95 13.14
C ALA A 989 37.82 27.58 11.80
N VAL A 990 39.12 27.24 11.84
CA VAL A 990 39.87 26.78 10.66
C VAL A 990 39.34 25.44 10.14
N SER A 991 38.96 24.51 11.00
CA SER A 991 38.32 23.25 10.59
C SER A 991 36.93 23.44 9.98
N SER A 992 36.22 24.52 10.32
CA SER A 992 34.88 24.82 9.78
C SER A 992 34.89 25.61 8.46
N LEU A 993 36.04 26.12 8.01
CA LEU A 993 36.14 26.92 6.79
C LEU A 993 35.69 26.17 5.52
N PRO A 994 36.08 24.89 5.28
CA PRO A 994 35.60 24.14 4.12
C PRO A 994 34.07 23.97 4.11
N GLU A 995 33.47 23.74 5.28
CA GLU A 995 32.01 23.62 5.41
C GLU A 995 31.30 24.94 5.15
N LEU A 996 31.86 26.07 5.62
CA LEU A 996 31.34 27.41 5.34
C LEU A 996 31.46 27.79 3.87
N LEU A 997 32.57 27.44 3.20
CA LEU A 997 32.75 27.68 1.77
C LEU A 997 31.77 26.86 0.93
N GLU A 998 31.54 25.59 1.28
CA GLU A 998 30.54 24.76 0.59
C GLU A 998 29.12 25.27 0.84
N LYS A 999 28.80 25.69 2.07
CA LYS A 999 27.52 26.34 2.39
C LYS A 999 27.31 27.61 1.56
N LYS A 1000 28.34 28.46 1.43
CA LYS A 1000 28.29 29.65 0.57
C LYS A 1000 28.02 29.27 -0.89
N ARG A 1001 28.71 28.25 -1.41
CA ARG A 1001 28.53 27.77 -2.79
C ARG A 1001 27.08 27.37 -3.07
N LEU A 1002 26.44 26.66 -2.14
CA LEU A 1002 25.03 26.26 -2.24
C LEU A 1002 24.07 27.47 -2.17
N ILE A 1003 24.33 28.41 -1.26
CA ILE A 1003 23.54 29.66 -1.17
C ILE A 1003 23.65 30.46 -2.47
N ASP A 1004 24.86 30.63 -3.01
CA ASP A 1004 25.10 31.33 -4.26
C ASP A 1004 24.39 30.62 -5.43
N LEU A 1005 24.42 29.28 -5.47
CA LEU A 1005 23.70 28.47 -6.46
C LEU A 1005 22.20 28.78 -6.42
N HIS A 1006 21.54 28.63 -5.27
CA HIS A 1006 20.10 28.84 -5.16
C HIS A 1006 19.69 30.30 -5.33
N THR A 1007 20.54 31.25 -4.93
CA THR A 1007 20.32 32.68 -5.20
C THR A 1007 20.26 32.95 -6.70
N ASN A 1008 21.22 32.42 -7.46
CA ASN A 1008 21.28 32.61 -8.92
C ASN A 1008 20.09 31.93 -9.61
N VAL A 1009 19.76 30.69 -9.24
CA VAL A 1009 18.61 29.97 -9.82
C VAL A 1009 17.29 30.67 -9.49
N ALA A 1010 17.06 31.05 -8.23
CA ALA A 1010 15.83 31.73 -7.82
C ALA A 1010 15.68 33.12 -8.47
N THR A 1011 16.79 33.84 -8.66
CA THR A 1011 16.76 35.13 -9.37
C THR A 1011 16.39 34.94 -10.84
N ALA A 1012 16.98 33.96 -11.53
CA ALA A 1012 16.60 33.65 -12.92
C ALA A 1012 15.13 33.25 -13.05
N VAL A 1013 14.61 32.43 -12.13
CA VAL A 1013 13.17 32.10 -12.08
C VAL A 1013 12.32 33.36 -11.89
N LEU A 1014 12.68 34.22 -10.93
CA LEU A 1014 11.93 35.46 -10.65
C LEU A 1014 11.91 36.41 -11.85
N GLU A 1015 12.99 36.49 -12.62
CA GLU A 1015 13.05 37.26 -13.87
C GLU A 1015 12.03 36.75 -14.88
N HIS A 1016 11.93 35.42 -15.07
CA HIS A 1016 10.92 34.82 -15.96
C HIS A 1016 9.49 35.05 -15.46
N ILE A 1017 9.23 34.92 -14.14
CA ILE A 1017 7.91 35.20 -13.57
C ILE A 1017 7.50 36.64 -13.89
N LYS A 1018 8.37 37.62 -13.60
CA LYS A 1018 8.07 39.04 -13.81
C LYS A 1018 7.91 39.40 -15.28
N ALA A 1019 8.80 38.88 -16.14
CA ALA A 1019 8.78 39.18 -17.56
C ALA A 1019 7.52 38.66 -18.27
N ARG A 1020 6.99 37.52 -17.83
CA ARG A 1020 5.82 36.85 -18.44
C ARG A 1020 4.53 37.04 -17.64
N LYS A 1021 4.58 37.62 -16.44
CA LYS A 1021 3.48 37.69 -15.46
C LYS A 1021 2.90 36.31 -15.11
N LEU A 1022 3.77 35.33 -14.87
CA LEU A 1022 3.34 33.93 -14.65
C LEU A 1022 2.51 33.74 -13.38
N ASP A 1023 2.66 34.62 -12.39
CA ASP A 1023 1.82 34.68 -11.20
C ASP A 1023 0.33 34.84 -11.55
N VAL A 1024 0.02 35.67 -12.55
CA VAL A 1024 -1.35 35.88 -13.02
C VAL A 1024 -1.85 34.68 -13.82
N TYR A 1025 -1.01 34.10 -14.69
CA TYR A 1025 -1.38 32.89 -15.45
C TYR A 1025 -1.73 31.73 -14.53
N PHE A 1026 -0.87 31.46 -13.54
CA PHE A 1026 -1.11 30.43 -12.52
C PHE A 1026 -2.46 30.63 -11.81
N GLU A 1027 -2.77 31.85 -11.38
CA GLU A 1027 -4.04 32.15 -10.71
C GLU A 1027 -5.26 31.85 -11.60
N TYR A 1028 -5.20 32.20 -12.89
CA TYR A 1028 -6.28 31.92 -13.84
C TYR A 1028 -6.45 30.41 -14.07
N GLU A 1029 -5.34 29.71 -14.29
CA GLU A 1029 -5.35 28.28 -14.58
C GLU A 1029 -5.88 27.48 -13.38
N GLU A 1030 -5.46 27.81 -12.15
CA GLU A 1030 -6.00 27.22 -10.91
C GLU A 1030 -7.50 27.46 -10.75
N LYS A 1031 -7.98 28.68 -11.02
CA LYS A 1031 -9.42 28.98 -10.99
C LYS A 1031 -10.19 28.15 -12.03
N ILE A 1032 -9.63 27.98 -13.23
CA ILE A 1032 -10.24 27.19 -14.30
C ILE A 1032 -10.28 25.70 -13.93
N MET A 1033 -9.18 25.15 -13.44
CA MET A 1033 -9.07 23.73 -13.06
C MET A 1033 -9.94 23.39 -11.84
N SER A 1034 -10.07 24.32 -10.89
CA SER A 1034 -10.96 24.20 -9.72
C SER A 1034 -12.43 24.51 -10.02
N LYS A 1035 -12.77 24.88 -11.27
CA LYS A 1035 -14.12 25.29 -11.71
C LYS A 1035 -14.66 26.53 -10.96
N SER A 1036 -13.77 27.39 -10.50
CA SER A 1036 -14.07 28.68 -9.88
C SER A 1036 -14.38 29.76 -10.92
N THR A 1037 -15.08 30.81 -10.51
CA THR A 1037 -15.37 31.96 -11.39
C THR A 1037 -14.13 32.80 -11.63
N LEU A 1038 -13.91 33.24 -12.86
CA LEU A 1038 -12.85 34.18 -13.22
C LEU A 1038 -13.27 35.62 -12.94
N ASP A 1039 -12.35 36.43 -12.41
CA ASP A 1039 -12.61 37.84 -12.08
C ASP A 1039 -12.59 38.76 -13.30
N LYS A 1040 -11.80 38.42 -14.33
CA LYS A 1040 -11.81 39.10 -15.64
C LYS A 1040 -11.95 38.07 -16.76
N SER A 1041 -12.33 38.55 -17.94
CA SER A 1041 -12.50 37.68 -19.10
C SER A 1041 -11.18 37.02 -19.48
N LEU A 1042 -11.24 35.73 -19.81
CA LEU A 1042 -10.11 34.98 -20.36
C LEU A 1042 -9.56 35.64 -21.64
N LEU A 1043 -10.45 36.24 -22.44
CA LEU A 1043 -10.09 36.92 -23.68
C LEU A 1043 -9.19 38.13 -23.41
N ASP A 1044 -9.44 38.88 -22.34
CA ASP A 1044 -8.62 40.05 -21.97
C ASP A 1044 -7.18 39.63 -21.65
N MET A 1045 -7.02 38.49 -20.97
CA MET A 1045 -5.70 37.95 -20.64
C MET A 1045 -4.94 37.47 -21.88
N ILE A 1046 -5.62 36.81 -22.82
CA ILE A 1046 -4.99 36.37 -24.09
C ILE A 1046 -4.59 37.59 -24.94
N SER A 1047 -5.40 38.65 -24.93
CA SER A 1047 -5.16 39.86 -25.72
C SER A 1047 -4.15 40.84 -25.10
N ASP A 1048 -3.75 40.69 -23.84
CA ASP A 1048 -2.75 41.57 -23.19
C ASP A 1048 -1.36 41.41 -23.86
N PRO A 1049 -0.81 42.44 -24.52
CA PRO A 1049 0.51 42.35 -25.16
C PRO A 1049 1.67 42.32 -24.17
N ASP A 1050 1.45 42.76 -22.93
CA ASP A 1050 2.46 42.86 -21.87
C ASP A 1050 2.45 41.63 -20.94
N ALA A 1051 1.67 40.59 -21.25
CA ALA A 1051 1.53 39.38 -20.45
C ALA A 1051 1.70 38.11 -21.29
N GLY A 1052 2.56 37.22 -20.80
CA GLY A 1052 2.78 35.88 -21.36
C GLY A 1052 3.43 35.86 -22.73
N THR A 1053 4.04 34.72 -23.03
CA THR A 1053 4.48 34.37 -24.39
C THR A 1053 3.30 33.82 -25.22
N PRO A 1054 3.45 33.66 -26.54
CA PRO A 1054 2.45 32.94 -27.34
C PRO A 1054 2.16 31.52 -26.83
N GLU A 1055 3.18 30.86 -26.24
CA GLU A 1055 3.01 29.54 -25.64
C GLU A 1055 2.14 29.59 -24.38
N ASP A 1056 2.35 30.56 -23.49
CA ASP A 1056 1.59 30.73 -22.25
C ASP A 1056 0.11 30.97 -22.54
N LYS A 1057 -0.17 31.82 -23.53
CA LYS A 1057 -1.54 32.12 -24.00
C LYS A 1057 -2.22 30.88 -24.58
N MET A 1058 -1.49 30.08 -25.35
CA MET A 1058 -2.00 28.81 -25.86
C MET A 1058 -2.28 27.82 -24.72
N ARG A 1059 -1.34 27.63 -23.78
CA ARG A 1059 -1.50 26.74 -22.61
C ARG A 1059 -2.75 27.09 -21.81
N LEU A 1060 -2.90 28.36 -21.43
CA LEU A 1060 -4.07 28.87 -20.71
C LEU A 1060 -5.39 28.55 -21.44
N PHE A 1061 -5.44 28.80 -22.75
CA PHE A 1061 -6.63 28.49 -23.53
C PHE A 1061 -6.90 26.99 -23.65
N LEU A 1062 -5.88 26.17 -23.82
CA LEU A 1062 -6.03 24.71 -23.87
C LEU A 1062 -6.52 24.16 -22.53
N ILE A 1063 -6.02 24.65 -21.40
CA ILE A 1063 -6.50 24.28 -20.06
C ILE A 1063 -7.98 24.64 -19.92
N TYR A 1064 -8.36 25.87 -20.27
CA TYR A 1064 -9.76 26.28 -20.31
C TYR A 1064 -10.61 25.35 -21.18
N TYR A 1065 -10.13 25.06 -22.39
CA TYR A 1065 -10.86 24.20 -23.32
C TYR A 1065 -10.96 22.77 -22.79
N ILE A 1066 -9.94 22.20 -22.15
CA ILE A 1066 -9.98 20.84 -21.60
C ILE A 1066 -10.93 20.76 -20.40
N SER A 1067 -10.81 21.70 -19.45
CA SER A 1067 -11.55 21.70 -18.18
C SER A 1067 -13.03 22.09 -18.31
N SER A 1068 -13.43 22.75 -19.39
CA SER A 1068 -14.83 23.14 -19.61
C SER A 1068 -15.74 21.95 -19.91
N THR A 1069 -16.88 21.80 -19.23
CA THR A 1069 -17.86 20.72 -19.50
C THR A 1069 -18.52 20.85 -20.88
N GLN A 1070 -18.86 22.07 -21.27
CA GLN A 1070 -19.40 22.40 -22.59
C GLN A 1070 -18.33 23.08 -23.44
N ALA A 1071 -18.37 22.85 -24.76
CA ALA A 1071 -17.49 23.59 -25.66
C ALA A 1071 -17.97 25.05 -25.72
N PRO A 1072 -17.06 26.03 -25.86
CA PRO A 1072 -17.45 27.41 -26.14
C PRO A 1072 -18.33 27.47 -27.39
N SER A 1073 -19.22 28.47 -27.45
CA SER A 1073 -20.02 28.69 -28.67
C SER A 1073 -19.11 28.91 -29.87
N GLU A 1074 -19.57 28.61 -31.08
CA GLU A 1074 -18.76 28.77 -32.29
C GLU A 1074 -18.30 30.23 -32.49
N ILE A 1075 -19.14 31.18 -32.08
CA ILE A 1075 -18.85 32.61 -32.09
C ILE A 1075 -17.72 32.95 -31.10
N ASP A 1076 -17.82 32.50 -29.85
CA ASP A 1076 -16.79 32.75 -28.83
C ASP A 1076 -15.47 32.08 -29.23
N LEU A 1077 -15.54 30.88 -29.79
CA LEU A 1077 -14.37 30.11 -30.22
C LEU A 1077 -13.62 30.81 -31.36
N GLU A 1078 -14.32 31.43 -32.31
CA GLU A 1078 -13.68 32.25 -33.35
C GLU A 1078 -13.03 33.51 -32.78
N GLN A 1079 -13.63 34.14 -31.76
CA GLN A 1079 -13.00 35.27 -31.07
C GLN A 1079 -11.69 34.86 -30.39
N TYR A 1080 -11.67 33.73 -29.68
CA TYR A 1080 -10.45 33.20 -29.08
C TYR A 1080 -9.39 32.83 -30.12
N LYS A 1081 -9.76 32.18 -31.23
CA LYS A 1081 -8.82 31.87 -32.32
C LYS A 1081 -8.18 33.13 -32.90
N LYS A 1082 -8.99 34.18 -33.12
CA LYS A 1082 -8.49 35.46 -33.61
C LYS A 1082 -7.50 36.07 -32.62
N ALA A 1083 -7.86 36.17 -31.34
CA ALA A 1083 -6.98 36.70 -30.31
C ALA A 1083 -5.66 35.91 -30.18
N LEU A 1084 -5.71 34.57 -30.25
CA LEU A 1084 -4.53 33.71 -30.24
C LEU A 1084 -3.65 33.92 -31.47
N THR A 1085 -4.24 34.07 -32.65
CA THR A 1085 -3.51 34.31 -33.91
C THR A 1085 -2.87 35.70 -33.91
N ASP A 1086 -3.59 36.71 -33.45
CA ASP A 1086 -3.09 38.09 -33.29
C ASP A 1086 -1.94 38.13 -32.27
N ALA A 1087 -1.98 37.27 -31.25
CA ALA A 1087 -0.89 37.07 -30.29
C ALA A 1087 0.28 36.20 -30.81
N GLY A 1088 0.25 35.74 -32.06
CA GLY A 1088 1.32 34.96 -32.69
C GLY A 1088 1.31 33.45 -32.38
N CYS A 1089 0.20 32.92 -31.87
CA CYS A 1089 0.10 31.50 -31.50
C CYS A 1089 -0.15 30.60 -32.71
N ASN A 1090 0.49 29.43 -32.75
CA ASN A 1090 0.15 28.36 -33.70
C ASN A 1090 -1.14 27.65 -33.26
N LEU A 1091 -2.16 27.58 -34.11
CA LEU A 1091 -3.45 26.94 -33.78
C LEU A 1091 -3.47 25.40 -33.93
N ALA A 1092 -2.39 24.77 -34.41
CA ALA A 1092 -2.33 23.32 -34.56
C ALA A 1092 -2.63 22.52 -33.26
N PRO A 1093 -2.12 22.91 -32.07
CA PRO A 1093 -2.45 22.24 -30.81
C PRO A 1093 -3.95 22.25 -30.49
N LEU A 1094 -4.63 23.36 -30.76
CA LEU A 1094 -6.07 23.48 -30.56
C LEU A 1094 -6.86 22.50 -31.44
N ASN A 1095 -6.45 22.32 -32.70
CA ASN A 1095 -7.11 21.38 -33.60
C ASN A 1095 -7.06 19.95 -33.06
N TYR A 1096 -5.91 19.55 -32.51
CA TYR A 1096 -5.74 18.25 -31.88
C TYR A 1096 -6.61 18.10 -30.62
N ILE A 1097 -6.58 19.07 -29.71
CA ILE A 1097 -7.36 19.03 -28.46
C ILE A 1097 -8.88 19.01 -28.73
N LYS A 1098 -9.36 19.67 -29.78
CA LYS A 1098 -10.77 19.57 -30.21
C LYS A 1098 -11.17 18.14 -30.57
N GLN A 1099 -10.33 17.47 -31.36
CA GLN A 1099 -10.57 16.09 -31.79
C GLN A 1099 -10.53 15.14 -30.60
N TRP A 1100 -9.51 15.28 -29.76
CA TRP A 1100 -9.37 14.52 -28.51
C TRP A 1100 -10.61 14.66 -27.62
N LYS A 1101 -11.09 15.90 -27.38
CA LYS A 1101 -12.25 16.16 -26.51
C LYS A 1101 -13.55 15.59 -27.09
N ALA A 1102 -13.72 15.62 -28.40
CA ALA A 1102 -14.87 15.00 -29.07
C ALA A 1102 -14.87 13.47 -28.87
N TYR A 1103 -13.71 12.82 -29.00
CA TYR A 1103 -13.57 11.39 -28.78
C TYR A 1103 -13.79 10.98 -27.32
N THR A 1104 -13.23 11.72 -26.35
CA THR A 1104 -13.44 11.45 -24.92
C THR A 1104 -14.93 11.50 -24.55
N LYS A 1105 -15.71 12.41 -25.15
CA LYS A 1105 -17.17 12.45 -24.99
C LYS A 1105 -17.86 11.21 -25.59
N MET A 1106 -17.44 10.74 -26.76
CA MET A 1106 -17.99 9.53 -27.38
C MET A 1106 -17.67 8.26 -26.60
N ALA A 1107 -16.43 8.13 -26.09
CA ALA A 1107 -15.99 6.99 -25.29
C ALA A 1107 -16.68 6.91 -23.91
N SER A 1108 -17.18 8.03 -23.39
CA SER A 1108 -17.93 8.12 -22.13
C SER A 1108 -19.43 7.78 -22.24
N ALA A 1109 -19.97 7.60 -23.46
CA ALA A 1109 -21.36 7.17 -23.66
C ALA A 1109 -21.50 5.64 -23.53
N PRO A 1110 -22.57 5.10 -22.90
CA PRO A 1110 -22.79 3.66 -22.79
C PRO A 1110 -23.14 3.09 -24.18
N THR A 1111 -22.15 2.55 -24.88
CA THR A 1111 -22.37 1.86 -26.15
C THR A 1111 -22.88 0.45 -25.92
N SER A 1112 -24.07 0.18 -26.44
CA SER A 1112 -24.66 -1.13 -26.66
C SER A 1112 -23.69 -2.03 -27.44
N TYR A 1113 -23.59 -3.29 -27.03
CA TYR A 1113 -22.72 -4.31 -27.63
C TYR A 1113 -22.76 -4.33 -29.17
N GLY A 1114 -21.59 -4.16 -29.78
CA GLY A 1114 -21.30 -4.49 -31.17
C GLY A 1114 -19.81 -4.79 -31.32
N ASN A 1115 -19.48 -6.00 -31.76
CA ASN A 1115 -18.12 -6.46 -32.05
C ASN A 1115 -17.44 -5.54 -33.08
N THR A 1116 -16.63 -4.60 -32.60
CA THR A 1116 -15.57 -3.98 -33.37
C THR A 1116 -14.33 -3.95 -32.50
N THR A 1117 -13.22 -4.43 -33.05
CA THR A 1117 -11.90 -4.34 -32.43
C THR A 1117 -11.61 -2.88 -32.14
N ALA A 1118 -11.52 -2.50 -30.87
CA ALA A 1118 -11.09 -1.17 -30.48
C ALA A 1118 -9.61 -1.03 -30.86
N LYS A 1119 -9.36 -0.34 -31.98
CA LYS A 1119 -8.01 0.03 -32.43
C LYS A 1119 -7.45 1.12 -31.49
N PRO A 1120 -6.11 1.21 -31.33
CA PRO A 1120 -5.48 2.29 -30.56
C PRO A 1120 -5.91 3.66 -31.08
N LEU A 1121 -5.82 4.68 -30.21
CA LEU A 1121 -6.13 6.09 -30.50
C LEU A 1121 -5.36 6.72 -31.70
N GLY A 1122 -4.58 5.97 -32.47
CA GLY A 1122 -4.02 6.42 -33.75
C GLY A 1122 -4.90 6.08 -34.97
N GLN A 1123 -5.54 4.90 -34.99
CA GLN A 1123 -6.14 4.38 -36.23
C GLN A 1123 -7.64 4.67 -36.42
N VAL A 1124 -8.28 5.38 -35.50
CA VAL A 1124 -9.68 5.86 -35.64
C VAL A 1124 -9.73 7.38 -35.84
N PHE A 1125 -8.57 8.03 -35.92
CA PHE A 1125 -8.47 9.47 -35.70
C PHE A 1125 -8.63 10.31 -36.95
N PHE A 1126 -8.69 9.72 -38.15
CA PHE A 1126 -9.27 10.30 -39.37
C PHE A 1126 -9.65 9.22 -40.39
#